data_AF-A0P8W9-F1
#
_entry.id   AF-A0P8W9-F1
#
_cell.length_a   1.000
_cell.length_b   1.000
_cell.length_c   1.000
_cell.angle_alpha   90.00
_cell.angle_beta   90.00
_cell.angle_gamma   90.00
#
_symmetry.space_group_name_H-M   'P 1'
#
loop_
_entity.id
_entity.type
_entity.pdbx_description
1 polymer ?
#
loop_
_entity_poly.entity_id
_entity_poly.type
_entity_poly.pdbx_seq_one_letter_code
_entity_poly.pdbx_strand_id
1 'polypeptide(L)'
;MKRERNRLLIPVLIASIVLSITMSLFVVPPSKAEAASIGTVTENDTIYQIMVDRFNDGDSSNNATGAAIRYGENSEEDFRYMKGGDWQGVIDKLPYIHNMGYTAIWISPVAEPQMTNRENNGTGKNTAYHGYNVKDPNKANPYFGTKEKLKELVDSAHALGIKVIIDVVPNHIGDYMLGTQAFYDIPSLQPAAPFNNPAWYHHNGDINWSLADGRYDQWAQDYLENHDLGGLDDIDFDVPAAKQAIFSSIKGWFDYTGADGARVDAAKLMKPTDIGELQNLLGVNTFGENFDGNAEFVSRWVGTNKEWGMLDFPLFFSVLNSFAYGQSFDANIKGTLAQDSYYGGNANHMVTFIDNHDRNRFLTEAGGSVEKLQNALSFIFTVRGTPVVFQGTEQNKGNGNGQIMTGGIADTWNRWSMVKRDANGNVLENYFNENASTFKHVAKLNEIRKNNPALRTGTQREMWSAQNLYAFSRRIDTGTNVGQEVISAFSNASGGSQTVTLPLRAESTLTAGTVLVNQLNPSDTVTVQAGGVTGKQITVTLGANSAKIYAKTQPVTDTQAPSVPGNVTATVQNASSALVSWSASTDNVGVTGYEIYRNGVKIGTSATTSFTDNGLVGSTNYSYTVKAYDAAMNLSAFSAAALIVTPAGNSVTIYYKQGYTNPYIHYRPVGGTWTTSPGVAIPAAEVAGYNKITINIGAATQLEACFNNGSGIWDSNGGSNYLFGTGTWTYTPTGNIQAGGPVTPTASPTATPTVAPTATPTVTPTPTPTATPTVAPTATPTVAPTATPVPTATPAGNTATIYYKNTAFSNSYIHYKLDGATTWTTSPGVPMQASTFSGYKSITIPLGTATGLTAAFNNGSGTWDSNGGNNYHFGTGSSSLVGGSLTTGEPQADSVTFRVSVPGSTPANAPVYLTGSFNSWNAADTAYLLTRGSDGVYSVTLNLPAGTAVTYKLTRGSWATVETTSSGADITNRTLTPAGGAQTVTISVQRWKDQ
;
A
#
# COMPACT_ATOMS: atom_id res chain seq x y z
N MET A 1 -33.46 34.76 -61.48
CA MET A 1 -32.36 33.77 -61.55
C MET A 1 -31.04 34.20 -60.89
N LYS A 2 -30.23 35.18 -61.35
CA LYS A 2 -28.94 35.49 -60.66
C LYS A 2 -29.05 36.30 -59.34
N ARG A 3 -30.23 36.81 -58.97
CA ARG A 3 -30.44 37.72 -57.81
C ARG A 3 -31.02 37.05 -56.55
N GLU A 4 -31.44 35.79 -56.62
CA GLU A 4 -32.17 35.12 -55.53
C GLU A 4 -31.27 34.19 -54.70
N ARG A 5 -30.30 33.48 -55.29
CA ARG A 5 -29.34 32.62 -54.55
C ARG A 5 -28.61 33.38 -53.43
N ASN A 6 -28.30 34.67 -53.62
CA ASN A 6 -27.59 35.48 -52.63
C ASN A 6 -28.45 35.85 -51.40
N ARG A 7 -29.79 35.75 -51.46
CA ARG A 7 -30.67 36.04 -50.31
C ARG A 7 -30.75 34.91 -49.29
N LEU A 8 -30.41 33.68 -49.68
CA LEU A 8 -30.36 32.52 -48.77
C LEU A 8 -28.94 32.23 -48.27
N LEU A 9 -27.91 32.51 -49.07
CA LEU A 9 -26.51 32.26 -48.68
C LEU A 9 -26.02 33.13 -47.51
N ILE A 10 -26.40 34.41 -47.45
CA ILE A 10 -25.93 35.32 -46.39
C ILE A 10 -26.51 34.94 -45.01
N PRO A 11 -27.83 34.70 -44.83
CA PRO A 11 -28.37 34.24 -43.56
C PRO A 11 -27.80 32.89 -43.11
N VAL A 12 -27.58 31.95 -44.03
CA VAL A 12 -26.99 30.64 -43.70
C VAL A 12 -25.52 30.79 -43.31
N LEU A 13 -24.73 31.61 -43.99
CA LEU A 13 -23.33 31.82 -43.63
C LEU A 13 -23.19 32.53 -42.28
N ILE A 14 -24.04 33.52 -41.99
CA ILE A 14 -24.09 34.17 -40.67
C ILE A 14 -24.56 33.18 -39.60
N ALA A 15 -25.57 32.35 -39.86
CA ALA A 15 -26.01 31.31 -38.94
C ALA A 15 -24.91 30.27 -38.66
N SER A 16 -24.15 29.83 -39.67
CA SER A 16 -23.01 28.93 -39.50
C SER A 16 -21.88 29.59 -38.70
N ILE A 17 -21.52 30.84 -38.99
CA ILE A 17 -20.48 31.57 -38.25
C ILE A 17 -20.89 31.79 -36.79
N VAL A 18 -22.14 32.21 -36.54
CA VAL A 18 -22.68 32.36 -35.18
C VAL A 18 -22.74 31.00 -34.47
N LEU A 19 -23.17 29.93 -35.14
CA LEU A 19 -23.23 28.60 -34.55
C LEU A 19 -21.83 28.08 -34.17
N SER A 20 -20.83 28.25 -35.05
CA SER A 20 -19.43 27.92 -34.74
C SER A 20 -18.89 28.76 -33.58
N ILE A 21 -19.16 30.08 -33.55
CA ILE A 21 -18.72 30.95 -32.44
C ILE A 21 -19.42 30.55 -31.13
N THR A 22 -20.71 30.20 -31.15
CA THR A 22 -21.40 29.71 -29.93
C THR A 22 -20.95 28.33 -29.49
N MET A 23 -20.57 27.43 -30.41
CA MET A 23 -19.91 26.17 -30.04
C MET A 23 -18.55 26.43 -29.40
N SER A 24 -17.73 27.33 -29.94
CA SER A 24 -16.45 27.72 -29.32
C SER A 24 -16.60 28.42 -27.96
N LEU A 25 -17.70 29.14 -27.73
CA LEU A 25 -18.00 29.79 -26.44
C LEU A 25 -18.61 28.85 -25.38
N PHE A 26 -18.99 27.63 -25.75
CA PHE A 26 -19.42 26.57 -24.82
C PHE A 26 -18.50 25.34 -24.82
N VAL A 27 -17.28 25.48 -25.35
CA VAL A 27 -16.16 24.68 -24.85
C VAL A 27 -15.84 25.19 -23.44
N VAL A 28 -16.57 24.66 -22.46
CA VAL A 28 -16.04 24.54 -21.10
C VAL A 28 -14.70 23.83 -21.28
N PRO A 29 -13.54 24.42 -20.89
CA PRO A 29 -12.29 23.68 -20.95
C PRO A 29 -12.50 22.40 -20.15
N PRO A 30 -12.06 21.22 -20.64
CA PRO A 30 -12.34 19.96 -19.97
C PRO A 30 -11.93 20.11 -18.51
N SER A 31 -12.93 20.06 -17.61
CA SER A 31 -12.69 20.24 -16.18
C SER A 31 -11.61 19.25 -15.82
N LYS A 32 -10.48 19.72 -15.25
CA LYS A 32 -9.33 18.87 -14.93
C LYS A 32 -9.78 17.75 -14.00
N ALA A 33 -10.18 16.64 -14.59
CA ALA A 33 -10.18 15.34 -13.99
C ALA A 33 -8.70 14.96 -13.93
N GLU A 34 -8.03 15.48 -12.92
CA GLU A 34 -6.86 14.82 -12.38
C GLU A 34 -7.29 13.37 -12.12
N ALA A 35 -6.67 12.40 -12.80
CA ALA A 35 -6.90 11.01 -12.48
C ALA A 35 -6.65 10.83 -10.98
N ALA A 36 -7.60 10.21 -10.28
CA ALA A 36 -7.48 10.01 -8.85
C ALA A 36 -6.27 9.11 -8.61
N SER A 37 -5.19 9.67 -8.04
CA SER A 37 -3.92 8.95 -7.85
C SER A 37 -4.18 7.58 -7.24
N ILE A 38 -3.64 6.55 -7.88
CA ILE A 38 -3.80 5.15 -7.51
C ILE A 38 -2.85 4.73 -6.37
N GLY A 39 -2.24 5.71 -5.70
CA GLY A 39 -1.25 5.54 -4.64
C GLY A 39 0.16 5.34 -5.19
N THR A 40 1.16 5.51 -4.33
CA THR A 40 2.57 5.41 -4.72
C THR A 40 3.03 3.96 -4.93
N VAL A 41 4.23 3.78 -5.49
CA VAL A 41 4.90 2.49 -5.68
C VAL A 41 5.25 1.86 -4.34
N THR A 42 5.04 0.55 -4.21
CA THR A 42 5.25 -0.23 -2.98
C THR A 42 5.83 -1.61 -3.30
N GLU A 43 6.09 -2.41 -2.26
CA GLU A 43 6.55 -3.80 -2.36
C GLU A 43 5.50 -4.69 -3.06
N ASN A 44 4.28 -4.19 -3.19
CA ASN A 44 3.19 -4.88 -3.85
C ASN A 44 3.30 -4.88 -5.37
N ASP A 45 4.07 -3.95 -5.93
CA ASP A 45 4.10 -3.69 -7.35
C ASP A 45 5.07 -4.62 -8.11
N THR A 46 4.97 -4.56 -9.44
CA THR A 46 5.96 -5.08 -10.38
C THR A 46 6.15 -4.09 -11.52
N ILE A 47 7.40 -3.87 -11.92
CA ILE A 47 7.80 -2.72 -12.76
C ILE A 47 8.30 -3.21 -14.12
N TYR A 48 7.76 -2.63 -15.20
CA TYR A 48 8.29 -2.78 -16.55
C TYR A 48 9.06 -1.52 -16.94
N GLN A 49 10.38 -1.64 -17.15
CA GLN A 49 11.25 -0.52 -17.51
C GLN A 49 11.26 -0.30 -19.03
N ILE A 50 11.00 0.94 -19.43
CA ILE A 50 10.80 1.42 -20.80
C ILE A 50 11.86 2.46 -21.12
N MET A 51 12.60 2.24 -22.20
CA MET A 51 13.41 3.29 -22.84
C MET A 51 12.57 3.89 -23.98
N VAL A 52 12.04 5.10 -23.78
CA VAL A 52 10.93 5.65 -24.58
C VAL A 52 11.27 5.69 -26.07
N ASP A 53 12.42 6.25 -26.46
CA ASP A 53 12.94 6.27 -27.83
C ASP A 53 13.00 4.88 -28.50
N ARG A 54 13.18 3.82 -27.71
CA ARG A 54 13.38 2.44 -28.19
C ARG A 54 12.12 1.59 -28.10
N PHE A 55 10.99 2.12 -27.63
CA PHE A 55 9.81 1.33 -27.34
C PHE A 55 8.84 1.26 -28.54
N ASN A 56 8.17 2.35 -28.88
CA ASN A 56 7.28 2.41 -30.04
C ASN A 56 7.13 3.86 -30.53
N ASP A 57 7.09 4.03 -31.85
CA ASP A 57 6.72 5.27 -32.55
C ASP A 57 5.20 5.29 -32.69
N GLY A 58 4.55 6.25 -32.04
CA GLY A 58 3.11 6.53 -32.12
C GLY A 58 2.77 7.88 -32.74
N ASP A 59 3.71 8.85 -32.68
CA ASP A 59 3.59 10.17 -33.28
C ASP A 59 4.88 10.61 -33.98
N SER A 60 5.20 9.95 -35.09
CA SER A 60 6.26 10.34 -36.04
C SER A 60 6.30 11.83 -36.49
N SER A 61 5.33 12.69 -36.12
CA SER A 61 5.43 14.14 -36.34
C SER A 61 6.38 14.84 -35.37
N ASN A 62 6.70 14.23 -34.23
CA ASN A 62 7.66 14.73 -33.24
C ASN A 62 9.08 14.13 -33.39
N ASN A 63 9.25 13.11 -34.26
CA ASN A 63 10.53 12.43 -34.47
C ASN A 63 11.69 13.40 -34.79
N ALA A 64 12.87 13.09 -34.24
CA ALA A 64 14.10 13.81 -34.54
C ALA A 64 14.41 13.80 -36.05
N THR A 65 15.10 14.84 -36.54
CA THR A 65 15.33 15.05 -37.99
C THR A 65 16.80 15.25 -38.32
N GLY A 66 17.19 15.03 -39.58
CA GLY A 66 18.55 15.23 -40.05
C GLY A 66 19.52 14.22 -39.45
N ALA A 67 20.68 14.68 -38.98
CA ALA A 67 21.72 13.81 -38.43
C ALA A 67 21.37 13.14 -37.09
N ALA A 68 20.36 13.65 -36.38
CA ALA A 68 20.00 13.20 -35.03
C ALA A 68 19.25 11.85 -34.98
N ILE A 69 18.70 11.38 -36.10
CA ILE A 69 17.90 10.15 -36.18
C ILE A 69 18.58 9.10 -37.07
N ARG A 70 18.55 7.84 -36.64
CA ARG A 70 18.97 6.70 -37.48
C ARG A 70 18.11 5.48 -37.18
N TYR A 71 17.16 5.15 -38.04
CA TYR A 71 16.25 4.02 -37.83
C TYR A 71 16.92 2.64 -37.84
N GLY A 72 18.04 2.48 -38.55
CA GLY A 72 18.77 1.22 -38.63
C GLY A 72 19.49 0.81 -37.34
N GLU A 73 19.81 -0.47 -37.20
CA GLU A 73 20.56 -1.05 -36.08
C GLU A 73 21.64 -2.00 -36.64
N ASN A 74 22.53 -1.47 -37.46
CA ASN A 74 23.50 -2.25 -38.25
C ASN A 74 24.93 -2.14 -37.69
N SER A 75 25.22 -1.08 -36.94
CA SER A 75 26.50 -0.79 -36.32
C SER A 75 26.31 -0.20 -34.93
N GLU A 76 27.34 -0.27 -34.07
CA GLU A 76 27.28 0.29 -32.71
C GLU A 76 26.96 1.79 -32.71
N GLU A 77 27.60 2.51 -33.63
CA GLU A 77 27.37 3.92 -33.91
C GLU A 77 25.86 4.20 -34.09
N ASP A 78 25.10 3.34 -34.77
CA ASP A 78 23.67 3.58 -34.98
C ASP A 78 22.85 3.55 -33.68
N PHE A 79 23.32 2.87 -32.62
CA PHE A 79 22.66 2.85 -31.32
C PHE A 79 22.83 4.17 -30.54
N ARG A 80 23.73 5.06 -30.98
CA ARG A 80 23.99 6.37 -30.37
C ARG A 80 23.05 7.49 -30.87
N TYR A 81 21.99 7.15 -31.61
CA TYR A 81 21.05 8.09 -32.26
C TYR A 81 19.59 7.79 -31.90
N MET A 82 18.72 8.80 -32.02
CA MET A 82 17.27 8.63 -31.89
C MET A 82 16.71 7.59 -32.88
N LYS A 83 15.66 6.89 -32.47
CA LYS A 83 14.87 5.93 -33.25
C LYS A 83 13.42 6.39 -33.47
N GLY A 84 12.94 7.35 -32.69
CA GLY A 84 11.60 7.93 -32.83
C GLY A 84 10.53 7.24 -31.99
N GLY A 85 10.88 6.73 -30.81
CA GLY A 85 9.89 6.22 -29.85
C GLY A 85 9.44 7.31 -28.88
N ASP A 86 8.14 7.34 -28.56
CA ASP A 86 7.49 8.50 -27.94
C ASP A 86 6.38 8.11 -26.93
N TRP A 87 5.79 9.08 -26.23
CA TRP A 87 4.76 8.83 -25.22
C TRP A 87 3.41 8.37 -25.78
N GLN A 88 3.03 8.74 -27.02
CA GLN A 88 1.88 8.13 -27.71
C GLN A 88 2.17 6.65 -27.99
N GLY A 89 3.39 6.33 -28.42
CA GLY A 89 3.81 4.95 -28.60
C GLY A 89 3.84 4.13 -27.31
N VAL A 90 4.09 4.74 -26.14
CA VAL A 90 3.89 4.06 -24.85
C VAL A 90 2.40 3.83 -24.59
N ILE A 91 1.53 4.84 -24.79
CA ILE A 91 0.06 4.72 -24.64
C ILE A 91 -0.49 3.56 -25.49
N ASP A 92 -0.10 3.50 -26.77
CA ASP A 92 -0.49 2.47 -27.75
C ASP A 92 -0.08 1.03 -27.36
N LYS A 93 0.79 0.89 -26.35
CA LYS A 93 1.36 -0.39 -25.88
C LYS A 93 1.12 -0.66 -24.40
N LEU A 94 0.43 0.22 -23.67
CA LEU A 94 -0.06 -0.07 -22.31
C LEU A 94 -0.85 -1.39 -22.23
N PRO A 95 -1.69 -1.79 -23.21
CA PRO A 95 -2.36 -3.09 -23.18
C PRO A 95 -1.41 -4.29 -23.17
N TYR A 96 -0.29 -4.25 -23.90
CA TYR A 96 0.71 -5.32 -23.93
C TYR A 96 1.39 -5.50 -22.56
N ILE A 97 1.63 -4.38 -21.86
CA ILE A 97 2.19 -4.37 -20.50
C ILE A 97 1.15 -4.86 -19.48
N HIS A 98 -0.10 -4.42 -19.60
CA HIS A 98 -1.23 -4.86 -18.78
C HIS A 98 -1.51 -6.37 -18.94
N ASN A 99 -1.40 -6.90 -20.16
CA ASN A 99 -1.57 -8.33 -20.46
C ASN A 99 -0.48 -9.21 -19.83
N MET A 100 0.70 -8.65 -19.51
CA MET A 100 1.70 -9.32 -18.66
C MET A 100 1.42 -9.21 -17.16
N GLY A 101 0.40 -8.45 -16.73
CA GLY A 101 0.04 -8.28 -15.32
C GLY A 101 0.99 -7.39 -14.51
N TYR A 102 1.73 -6.49 -15.17
CA TYR A 102 2.51 -5.46 -14.47
C TYR A 102 1.59 -4.40 -13.83
N THR A 103 2.02 -3.84 -12.70
CA THR A 103 1.29 -2.77 -12.00
C THR A 103 1.99 -1.41 -12.05
N ALA A 104 3.19 -1.34 -12.61
CA ALA A 104 3.94 -0.10 -12.79
C ALA A 104 4.79 -0.11 -14.08
N ILE A 105 4.99 1.06 -14.66
CA ILE A 105 6.00 1.32 -15.69
C ILE A 105 7.04 2.32 -15.18
N TRP A 106 8.29 2.13 -15.57
CA TRP A 106 9.38 3.10 -15.37
C TRP A 106 9.79 3.64 -16.73
N ILE A 107 9.59 4.93 -16.97
CA ILE A 107 9.90 5.61 -18.25
C ILE A 107 11.14 6.50 -18.12
N SER A 108 11.90 6.62 -19.21
CA SER A 108 13.06 7.53 -19.36
C SER A 108 12.80 8.98 -18.90
N PRO A 109 13.85 9.76 -18.57
CA PRO A 109 13.72 11.16 -18.17
C PRO A 109 12.91 12.01 -19.15
N VAL A 110 12.05 12.85 -18.59
CA VAL A 110 11.00 13.57 -19.33
C VAL A 110 11.39 14.99 -19.76
N ALA A 111 12.57 15.46 -19.34
CA ALA A 111 13.07 16.81 -19.61
C ALA A 111 13.66 16.97 -21.03
N GLU A 112 13.86 18.19 -21.51
CA GLU A 112 14.49 18.43 -22.82
C GLU A 112 15.95 17.96 -22.80
N PRO A 113 16.36 17.03 -23.70
CA PRO A 113 17.71 16.48 -23.70
C PRO A 113 18.71 17.37 -24.46
N GLN A 114 19.98 17.21 -24.11
CA GLN A 114 21.13 17.77 -24.80
C GLN A 114 21.38 17.01 -26.11
N MET A 115 20.98 17.62 -27.23
CA MET A 115 21.23 17.07 -28.59
C MET A 115 22.61 17.45 -29.17
N THR A 116 23.31 18.37 -28.52
CA THR A 116 24.63 18.88 -28.90
C THR A 116 25.50 18.96 -27.65
N ASN A 117 26.59 18.20 -27.62
CA ASN A 117 27.56 18.16 -26.53
C ASN A 117 28.94 18.68 -27.00
N ARG A 118 29.95 18.64 -26.14
CA ARG A 118 31.29 19.15 -26.48
C ARG A 118 31.96 18.33 -27.58
N GLU A 119 31.89 17.00 -27.48
CA GLU A 119 32.46 16.08 -28.47
C GLU A 119 31.91 16.29 -29.88
N ASN A 120 30.60 16.52 -30.01
CA ASN A 120 29.94 16.62 -31.30
C ASN A 120 29.97 18.04 -31.89
N ASN A 121 30.28 19.07 -31.09
CA ASN A 121 30.37 20.48 -31.47
C ASN A 121 29.23 20.94 -32.42
N GLY A 122 27.99 20.60 -32.06
CA GLY A 122 26.79 20.98 -32.82
C GLY A 122 26.45 20.08 -34.01
N THR A 123 27.19 18.99 -34.27
CA THR A 123 26.94 18.10 -35.42
C THR A 123 25.79 17.09 -35.22
N GLY A 124 25.23 16.98 -34.01
CA GLY A 124 24.09 16.09 -33.71
C GLY A 124 24.44 14.60 -33.71
N LYS A 125 25.73 14.25 -33.61
CA LYS A 125 26.20 12.88 -33.37
C LYS A 125 26.12 12.54 -31.88
N ASN A 126 25.89 11.27 -31.53
CA ASN A 126 25.72 10.84 -30.13
C ASN A 126 24.63 11.64 -29.42
N THR A 127 23.38 11.48 -29.84
CA THR A 127 22.23 12.17 -29.25
C THR A 127 21.86 11.59 -27.90
N ALA A 128 21.44 12.41 -26.94
CA ALA A 128 20.93 11.94 -25.64
C ALA A 128 19.50 11.36 -25.71
N TYR A 129 19.29 10.34 -26.56
CA TYR A 129 18.01 9.62 -26.76
C TYR A 129 17.48 8.96 -25.49
N HIS A 130 18.39 8.70 -24.53
CA HIS A 130 18.10 8.11 -23.23
C HIS A 130 17.58 9.13 -22.22
N GLY A 131 17.69 10.44 -22.48
CA GLY A 131 17.18 11.51 -21.62
C GLY A 131 18.13 12.05 -20.55
N TYR A 132 19.17 11.29 -20.16
CA TYR A 132 20.03 11.65 -19.00
C TYR A 132 20.80 12.97 -19.13
N ASN A 133 21.40 13.29 -20.29
CA ASN A 133 22.03 14.58 -20.49
C ASN A 133 20.94 15.66 -20.62
N VAL A 134 20.57 16.34 -19.53
CA VAL A 134 19.49 17.33 -19.55
C VAL A 134 19.96 18.69 -20.06
N LYS A 135 19.16 19.33 -20.92
CA LYS A 135 19.35 20.70 -21.42
C LYS A 135 18.41 21.71 -20.74
N ASP A 136 17.13 21.37 -20.58
CA ASP A 136 16.15 22.20 -19.88
C ASP A 136 15.26 21.33 -18.97
N PRO A 137 15.55 21.27 -17.66
CA PRO A 137 14.76 20.51 -16.69
C PRO A 137 13.27 20.90 -16.62
N ASN A 138 12.90 22.13 -17.05
CA ASN A 138 11.53 22.64 -16.95
C ASN A 138 10.67 22.31 -18.17
N LYS A 139 11.29 21.89 -19.28
CA LYS A 139 10.65 21.69 -20.58
C LYS A 139 10.57 20.20 -20.91
N ALA A 140 9.47 19.79 -21.58
CA ALA A 140 9.29 18.39 -21.99
C ALA A 140 10.29 18.00 -23.09
N ASN A 141 10.71 16.73 -23.11
CA ASN A 141 11.46 16.16 -24.23
C ASN A 141 10.63 16.27 -25.54
N PRO A 142 11.02 17.14 -26.50
CA PRO A 142 10.21 17.42 -27.68
C PRO A 142 10.11 16.21 -28.62
N TYR A 143 10.98 15.20 -28.46
CA TYR A 143 10.98 13.96 -29.23
C TYR A 143 10.16 12.83 -28.58
N PHE A 144 9.63 13.04 -27.36
CA PHE A 144 8.66 12.14 -26.73
C PHE A 144 7.24 12.71 -26.73
N GLY A 145 7.09 14.04 -26.88
CA GLY A 145 5.80 14.71 -27.05
C GLY A 145 5.71 16.03 -26.28
N THR A 146 4.48 16.46 -25.95
CA THR A 146 4.24 17.64 -25.10
C THR A 146 4.02 17.25 -23.64
N LYS A 147 4.06 18.25 -22.74
CA LYS A 147 3.77 18.07 -21.29
C LYS A 147 2.35 17.52 -21.07
N GLU A 148 1.42 17.82 -21.96
CA GLU A 148 0.04 17.30 -21.99
C GLU A 148 0.02 15.82 -22.38
N LYS A 149 0.81 15.42 -23.38
CA LYS A 149 0.91 14.00 -23.80
C LYS A 149 1.55 13.12 -22.72
N LEU A 150 2.53 13.66 -21.97
CA LEU A 150 3.04 12.98 -20.78
C LEU A 150 1.96 12.80 -19.71
N LYS A 151 1.11 13.81 -19.47
CA LYS A 151 -0.04 13.66 -18.57
C LYS A 151 -1.04 12.62 -19.08
N GLU A 152 -1.36 12.65 -20.38
CA GLU A 152 -2.25 11.67 -21.02
C GLU A 152 -1.73 10.24 -20.88
N LEU A 153 -0.41 10.02 -20.90
CA LEU A 153 0.21 8.73 -20.60
C LEU A 153 -0.05 8.29 -19.15
N VAL A 154 0.10 9.19 -18.16
CA VAL A 154 -0.21 8.88 -16.74
C VAL A 154 -1.69 8.59 -16.55
N ASP A 155 -2.59 9.44 -17.07
CA ASP A 155 -4.04 9.23 -16.98
C ASP A 155 -4.46 7.89 -17.64
N SER A 156 -3.84 7.52 -18.77
CA SER A 156 -4.10 6.27 -19.49
C SER A 156 -3.54 5.03 -18.77
N ALA A 157 -2.40 5.16 -18.10
CA ALA A 157 -1.85 4.10 -17.25
C ALA A 157 -2.71 3.88 -16.00
N HIS A 158 -3.14 4.97 -15.33
CA HIS A 158 -4.05 4.94 -14.19
C HIS A 158 -5.38 4.27 -14.53
N ALA A 159 -5.93 4.52 -15.72
CA ALA A 159 -7.15 3.86 -16.21
C ALA A 159 -7.03 2.33 -16.36
N LEU A 160 -5.81 1.79 -16.40
CA LEU A 160 -5.48 0.36 -16.43
C LEU A 160 -4.94 -0.17 -15.09
N GLY A 161 -4.92 0.66 -14.05
CA GLY A 161 -4.34 0.33 -12.74
C GLY A 161 -2.80 0.25 -12.75
N ILE A 162 -2.15 0.88 -13.72
CA ILE A 162 -0.69 0.92 -13.88
C ILE A 162 -0.15 2.25 -13.37
N LYS A 163 0.78 2.21 -12.43
CA LYS A 163 1.53 3.36 -11.91
C LYS A 163 2.59 3.83 -12.90
N VAL A 164 2.90 5.12 -12.92
CA VAL A 164 4.00 5.68 -13.71
C VAL A 164 5.12 6.18 -12.80
N ILE A 165 6.28 5.55 -12.93
CA ILE A 165 7.56 5.98 -12.37
C ILE A 165 8.26 6.84 -13.42
N ILE A 166 8.55 8.09 -13.07
CA ILE A 166 9.38 8.97 -13.89
C ILE A 166 10.85 8.81 -13.46
N ASP A 167 11.75 8.58 -14.40
CA ASP A 167 13.18 8.69 -14.16
C ASP A 167 13.58 10.17 -14.00
N VAL A 168 14.31 10.50 -12.95
CA VAL A 168 14.66 11.88 -12.60
C VAL A 168 16.17 12.04 -12.46
N VAL A 169 16.70 13.12 -13.04
CA VAL A 169 18.12 13.46 -13.05
C VAL A 169 18.34 14.73 -12.22
N PRO A 170 18.46 14.62 -10.89
CA PRO A 170 18.69 15.76 -10.01
C PRO A 170 20.18 16.15 -9.91
N ASN A 171 21.09 15.23 -10.26
CA ASN A 171 22.52 15.35 -9.97
C ASN A 171 23.25 16.31 -10.91
N HIS A 172 23.04 16.15 -12.21
CA HIS A 172 23.84 16.80 -13.26
C HIS A 172 22.95 17.34 -14.39
N ILE A 173 23.55 18.15 -15.26
CA ILE A 173 23.00 18.47 -16.60
C ILE A 173 23.81 17.75 -17.69
N GLY A 174 23.57 18.07 -18.95
CA GLY A 174 24.45 17.65 -20.04
C GLY A 174 25.88 18.20 -19.94
N ASP A 175 26.74 17.76 -20.85
CA ASP A 175 28.15 18.13 -20.95
C ASP A 175 28.33 19.53 -21.59
N TYR A 176 28.53 20.59 -20.80
CA TYR A 176 28.68 21.96 -21.30
C TYR A 176 29.98 22.66 -20.89
N MET A 177 30.61 22.37 -19.75
CA MET A 177 31.85 23.03 -19.31
C MET A 177 33.09 22.11 -19.43
N LEU A 178 34.29 22.64 -19.16
CA LEU A 178 35.53 21.85 -19.14
C LEU A 178 35.89 21.39 -17.71
N GLY A 179 34.92 20.82 -17.00
CA GLY A 179 35.03 20.24 -15.65
C GLY A 179 35.54 21.21 -14.58
N THR A 180 36.83 21.52 -14.60
CA THR A 180 37.47 22.53 -13.72
C THR A 180 37.25 23.99 -14.14
N GLN A 181 36.39 24.27 -15.12
CA GLN A 181 36.14 25.62 -15.63
C GLN A 181 34.80 26.21 -15.20
N ALA A 182 34.85 27.30 -14.45
CA ALA A 182 33.70 28.11 -14.04
C ALA A 182 33.08 28.97 -15.17
N PHE A 183 33.14 28.52 -16.42
CA PHE A 183 32.60 29.22 -17.59
C PHE A 183 32.41 28.29 -18.80
N TYR A 184 31.46 28.65 -19.67
CA TYR A 184 31.28 28.01 -20.97
C TYR A 184 32.29 28.57 -21.98
N ASP A 185 33.27 27.77 -22.39
CA ASP A 185 34.27 28.12 -23.41
C ASP A 185 33.70 28.16 -24.84
N ILE A 186 32.59 27.46 -25.09
CA ILE A 186 31.78 27.50 -26.32
C ILE A 186 30.48 28.28 -26.01
N PRO A 187 30.37 29.60 -26.30
CA PRO A 187 29.26 30.42 -25.82
C PRO A 187 27.86 30.05 -26.36
N SER A 188 27.78 29.25 -27.42
CA SER A 188 26.53 28.73 -27.99
C SER A 188 26.10 27.38 -27.41
N LEU A 189 26.94 26.76 -26.58
CA LEU A 189 26.72 25.45 -25.97
C LEU A 189 26.50 25.67 -24.46
N GLN A 190 25.23 25.86 -24.08
CA GLN A 190 24.80 26.09 -22.70
C GLN A 190 23.47 25.36 -22.43
N PRO A 191 23.15 25.00 -21.17
CA PRO A 191 21.80 24.61 -20.77
C PRO A 191 20.83 25.81 -20.86
N ALA A 192 19.54 25.58 -20.60
CA ALA A 192 18.56 26.64 -20.51
C ALA A 192 18.65 27.42 -19.19
N ALA A 193 18.35 28.72 -19.21
CA ALA A 193 18.22 29.52 -17.99
C ALA A 193 17.08 28.99 -17.08
N PRO A 194 17.25 28.94 -15.75
CA PRO A 194 18.35 29.54 -14.97
C PRO A 194 19.61 28.68 -14.82
N PHE A 195 19.61 27.45 -15.33
CA PHE A 195 20.74 26.50 -15.21
C PHE A 195 21.98 26.92 -16.01
N ASN A 196 21.91 27.97 -16.85
CA ASN A 196 23.07 28.55 -17.54
C ASN A 196 23.93 29.47 -16.65
N ASN A 197 23.98 29.20 -15.34
CA ASN A 197 24.82 29.90 -14.38
C ASN A 197 25.95 28.96 -13.92
N PRO A 198 27.22 29.17 -14.34
CA PRO A 198 28.33 28.29 -13.95
C PRO A 198 28.50 28.16 -12.43
N ALA A 199 28.20 29.21 -11.66
CA ALA A 199 28.30 29.21 -10.19
C ALA A 199 27.17 28.43 -9.47
N TRP A 200 26.50 27.50 -10.17
CA TRP A 200 25.58 26.49 -9.64
C TRP A 200 26.14 25.06 -9.76
N TYR A 201 27.40 24.92 -10.18
CA TYR A 201 28.03 23.64 -10.49
C TYR A 201 29.34 23.49 -9.73
N HIS A 202 29.70 22.25 -9.42
CA HIS A 202 31.05 21.95 -8.97
C HIS A 202 32.05 22.15 -10.10
N HIS A 203 33.30 22.45 -9.74
CA HIS A 203 34.38 22.76 -10.69
C HIS A 203 35.63 21.94 -10.39
N ASN A 204 35.44 20.66 -10.04
CA ASN A 204 36.51 19.75 -9.64
C ASN A 204 36.94 18.79 -10.77
N GLY A 205 36.12 18.66 -11.83
CA GLY A 205 36.39 17.74 -12.95
C GLY A 205 35.87 16.33 -12.70
N ASP A 206 36.16 15.44 -13.66
CA ASP A 206 35.69 14.05 -13.66
C ASP A 206 36.06 13.24 -12.40
N ILE A 207 35.13 12.37 -11.99
CA ILE A 207 35.39 11.32 -11.01
C ILE A 207 36.52 10.41 -11.50
N ASN A 208 37.68 10.47 -10.84
CA ASN A 208 38.74 9.49 -11.03
C ASN A 208 38.39 8.21 -10.25
N TRP A 209 37.69 7.29 -10.91
CA TRP A 209 37.26 6.01 -10.34
C TRP A 209 38.38 5.19 -9.70
N SER A 210 39.65 5.33 -10.11
CA SER A 210 40.78 4.64 -9.48
C SER A 210 41.09 5.09 -8.03
N LEU A 211 40.47 6.18 -7.56
CA LEU A 211 40.59 6.69 -6.19
C LEU A 211 39.38 6.36 -5.30
N ALA A 212 38.22 6.10 -5.91
CA ALA A 212 36.93 6.00 -5.24
C ALA A 212 36.24 4.63 -5.38
N ASP A 213 36.49 3.87 -6.46
CA ASP A 213 35.89 2.55 -6.64
C ASP A 213 36.39 1.55 -5.57
N GLY A 214 35.48 0.72 -5.08
CA GLY A 214 35.71 -0.18 -3.95
C GLY A 214 36.04 0.50 -2.61
N ARG A 215 35.96 1.84 -2.50
CA ARG A 215 36.30 2.59 -1.28
C ARG A 215 35.05 3.17 -0.63
N TYR A 216 34.83 2.84 0.65
CA TYR A 216 33.57 3.10 1.35
C TYR A 216 33.69 4.05 2.55
N ASP A 217 34.80 4.78 2.71
CA ASP A 217 34.91 5.78 3.79
C ASP A 217 34.32 7.14 3.38
N GLN A 218 34.22 8.07 4.35
CA GLN A 218 33.59 9.38 4.13
C GLN A 218 34.29 10.17 3.02
N TRP A 219 35.63 10.12 2.90
CA TRP A 219 36.34 10.84 1.83
C TRP A 219 35.93 10.33 0.45
N ALA A 220 35.70 9.03 0.28
CA ALA A 220 35.31 8.48 -1.02
C ALA A 220 33.89 8.92 -1.40
N GLN A 221 33.01 9.03 -0.40
CA GLN A 221 31.67 9.57 -0.57
C GLN A 221 31.71 11.09 -0.86
N ASP A 222 32.42 11.87 -0.05
CA ASP A 222 32.65 13.32 -0.28
C ASP A 222 33.26 13.57 -1.67
N TYR A 223 34.16 12.70 -2.14
CA TYR A 223 34.78 12.81 -3.46
C TYR A 223 33.76 12.59 -4.59
N LEU A 224 32.93 11.55 -4.47
CA LEU A 224 31.86 11.24 -5.44
C LEU A 224 30.76 12.31 -5.46
N GLU A 225 30.45 12.93 -4.32
CA GLU A 225 29.41 13.96 -4.15
C GLU A 225 29.80 15.38 -4.65
N ASN A 226 30.96 15.52 -5.31
CA ASN A 226 31.51 16.82 -5.71
C ASN A 226 32.27 16.80 -7.08
N HIS A 227 32.09 15.78 -7.93
CA HIS A 227 32.87 15.61 -9.18
C HIS A 227 31.99 15.13 -10.34
N ASP A 228 32.37 15.48 -11.57
CA ASP A 228 31.55 15.27 -12.77
C ASP A 228 31.43 13.77 -13.14
N LEU A 229 30.23 13.36 -13.54
CA LEU A 229 29.95 11.99 -14.01
C LEU A 229 30.35 11.82 -15.48
N GLY A 230 31.65 11.87 -15.77
CA GLY A 230 32.17 11.68 -17.13
C GLY A 230 31.78 12.82 -18.07
N GLY A 231 32.10 14.05 -17.68
CA GLY A 231 31.80 15.29 -18.40
C GLY A 231 30.39 15.86 -18.16
N LEU A 232 29.52 15.17 -17.43
CA LEU A 232 28.18 15.68 -17.09
C LEU A 232 28.29 16.67 -15.93
N ASP A 233 28.08 17.98 -16.21
CA ASP A 233 28.33 19.07 -15.27
C ASP A 233 27.52 18.87 -13.96
N ASP A 234 28.21 18.67 -12.85
CA ASP A 234 27.65 18.28 -11.54
C ASP A 234 27.07 19.49 -10.77
N ILE A 235 25.81 19.41 -10.31
CA ILE A 235 25.09 20.54 -9.67
C ILE A 235 25.53 20.67 -8.20
N ASP A 236 26.05 21.83 -7.82
CA ASP A 236 26.42 22.15 -6.44
C ASP A 236 25.16 22.27 -5.57
N PHE A 237 24.93 21.26 -4.72
CA PHE A 237 23.78 21.20 -3.82
C PHE A 237 23.94 22.05 -2.55
N ASP A 238 25.17 22.44 -2.21
CA ASP A 238 25.45 23.36 -1.11
C ASP A 238 25.21 24.83 -1.54
N VAL A 239 25.07 25.11 -2.85
CA VAL A 239 24.44 26.32 -3.41
C VAL A 239 22.91 26.18 -3.38
N PRO A 240 22.19 26.82 -2.43
CA PRO A 240 20.78 26.48 -2.18
C PRO A 240 19.84 26.84 -3.33
N ALA A 241 20.21 27.84 -4.15
CA ALA A 241 19.44 28.24 -5.32
C ALA A 241 19.49 27.20 -6.45
N ALA A 242 20.60 26.47 -6.59
CA ALA A 242 20.78 25.43 -7.60
C ALA A 242 19.95 24.19 -7.23
N LYS A 243 20.15 23.66 -6.01
CA LYS A 243 19.34 22.59 -5.41
C LYS A 243 17.84 22.91 -5.46
N GLN A 244 17.44 24.11 -5.02
CA GLN A 244 16.03 24.52 -5.07
C GLN A 244 15.49 24.56 -6.51
N ALA A 245 16.26 25.02 -7.49
CA ALA A 245 15.81 25.08 -8.89
C ALA A 245 15.57 23.68 -9.47
N ILE A 246 16.52 22.74 -9.32
CA ILE A 246 16.36 21.39 -9.85
C ILE A 246 15.26 20.61 -9.11
N PHE A 247 15.19 20.70 -7.78
CA PHE A 247 14.13 20.07 -6.98
C PHE A 247 12.74 20.63 -7.34
N SER A 248 12.61 21.95 -7.52
CA SER A 248 11.35 22.58 -7.96
C SER A 248 10.95 22.16 -9.37
N SER A 249 11.93 21.99 -10.26
CA SER A 249 11.70 21.53 -11.64
C SER A 249 11.18 20.09 -11.67
N ILE A 250 11.79 19.19 -10.89
CA ILE A 250 11.33 17.79 -10.76
C ILE A 250 9.93 17.76 -10.14
N LYS A 251 9.71 18.48 -9.02
CA LYS A 251 8.39 18.59 -8.38
C LYS A 251 7.31 19.12 -9.34
N GLY A 252 7.65 20.06 -10.21
CA GLY A 252 6.79 20.61 -11.26
C GLY A 252 6.44 19.64 -12.40
N TRP A 253 7.03 18.44 -12.45
CA TRP A 253 6.53 17.32 -13.26
C TRP A 253 5.45 16.54 -12.51
N PHE A 254 5.74 16.10 -11.29
CA PHE A 254 4.81 15.35 -10.44
C PHE A 254 3.51 16.12 -10.16
N ASP A 255 3.60 17.42 -9.84
CA ASP A 255 2.44 18.32 -9.65
C ASP A 255 1.58 18.53 -10.90
N TYR A 256 2.11 18.21 -12.09
CA TYR A 256 1.36 18.33 -13.34
C TYR A 256 0.75 17.00 -13.79
N THR A 257 1.50 15.90 -13.66
CA THR A 257 1.13 14.61 -14.22
C THR A 257 0.34 13.75 -13.25
N GLY A 258 0.64 13.82 -11.94
CA GLY A 258 0.14 12.87 -10.94
C GLY A 258 0.91 11.54 -10.90
N ALA A 259 2.16 11.51 -11.39
CA ALA A 259 3.01 10.31 -11.39
C ALA A 259 3.27 9.75 -9.97
N ASP A 260 3.43 8.44 -9.87
CA ASP A 260 3.26 7.69 -8.62
C ASP A 260 4.57 7.34 -7.90
N GLY A 261 5.73 7.64 -8.51
CA GLY A 261 7.06 7.42 -7.93
C GLY A 261 8.17 7.94 -8.84
N ALA A 262 9.40 7.96 -8.33
CA ALA A 262 10.58 8.32 -9.12
C ALA A 262 11.66 7.24 -9.07
N ARG A 263 12.37 7.02 -10.19
CA ARG A 263 13.72 6.43 -10.15
C ARG A 263 14.72 7.58 -10.13
N VAL A 264 15.61 7.61 -9.14
CA VAL A 264 16.62 8.67 -9.04
C VAL A 264 17.92 8.24 -9.73
N ASP A 265 18.26 8.92 -10.82
CA ASP A 265 19.52 8.72 -11.54
C ASP A 265 20.73 9.13 -10.69
N ALA A 266 21.87 8.48 -10.91
CA ALA A 266 23.16 8.79 -10.28
C ALA A 266 23.17 8.89 -8.74
N ALA A 267 22.20 8.30 -8.03
CA ALA A 267 22.02 8.46 -6.57
C ALA A 267 23.27 8.16 -5.71
N LYS A 268 24.20 7.31 -6.18
CA LYS A 268 25.55 7.09 -5.57
C LYS A 268 26.37 8.38 -5.38
N LEU A 269 26.12 9.40 -6.20
CA LEU A 269 26.82 10.70 -6.22
C LEU A 269 26.09 11.79 -5.43
N MET A 270 24.98 11.46 -4.75
CA MET A 270 24.20 12.44 -4.00
C MET A 270 24.20 12.11 -2.51
N LYS A 271 24.32 13.15 -1.67
CA LYS A 271 24.15 13.05 -0.20
C LYS A 271 22.83 12.33 0.13
N PRO A 272 22.82 11.24 0.92
CA PRO A 272 21.58 10.50 1.26
C PRO A 272 20.47 11.37 1.87
N THR A 273 20.84 12.44 2.56
CA THR A 273 19.90 13.44 3.12
C THR A 273 19.19 14.26 2.05
N ASP A 274 19.86 14.55 0.93
CA ASP A 274 19.31 15.38 -0.15
C ASP A 274 18.34 14.58 -1.02
N ILE A 275 18.61 13.29 -1.25
CA ILE A 275 17.60 12.41 -1.88
C ILE A 275 16.43 12.14 -0.92
N GLY A 276 16.69 12.06 0.39
CA GLY A 276 15.62 12.04 1.40
C GLY A 276 14.76 13.30 1.39
N GLU A 277 15.36 14.48 1.20
CA GLU A 277 14.64 15.75 1.00
C GLU A 277 13.84 15.74 -0.31
N LEU A 278 14.41 15.24 -1.41
CA LEU A 278 13.71 15.10 -2.69
C LEU A 278 12.49 14.18 -2.57
N GLN A 279 12.62 12.98 -1.99
CA GLN A 279 11.49 12.07 -1.78
C GLN A 279 10.37 12.74 -0.94
N ASN A 280 10.75 13.40 0.15
CA ASN A 280 9.79 14.14 1.00
C ASN A 280 9.12 15.31 0.26
N LEU A 281 9.83 15.98 -0.65
CA LEU A 281 9.27 17.03 -1.50
C LEU A 281 8.30 16.47 -2.53
N LEU A 282 8.63 15.36 -3.19
CA LEU A 282 7.77 14.74 -4.21
C LEU A 282 6.49 14.12 -3.60
N GLY A 283 6.54 13.65 -2.35
CA GLY A 283 5.38 13.07 -1.66
C GLY A 283 5.01 11.66 -2.15
N VAL A 284 5.89 11.04 -2.92
CA VAL A 284 5.80 9.67 -3.45
C VAL A 284 7.09 8.91 -3.13
N ASN A 285 7.01 7.59 -3.03
CA ASN A 285 8.19 6.74 -2.83
C ASN A 285 9.13 6.82 -4.04
N THR A 286 10.43 6.85 -3.76
CA THR A 286 11.50 6.84 -4.76
C THR A 286 12.47 5.70 -4.54
N PHE A 287 13.18 5.31 -5.61
CA PHE A 287 14.29 4.38 -5.55
C PHE A 287 15.40 4.81 -6.50
N GLY A 288 16.60 5.04 -6.00
CA GLY A 288 17.72 5.51 -6.78
C GLY A 288 18.65 4.42 -7.30
N GLU A 289 19.58 4.87 -8.13
CA GLU A 289 20.70 4.08 -8.62
C GLU A 289 21.96 4.26 -7.77
N ASN A 290 22.28 3.23 -6.98
CA ASN A 290 23.61 3.04 -6.43
C ASN A 290 24.28 1.82 -7.08
N PHE A 291 25.03 2.07 -8.15
CA PHE A 291 25.86 1.06 -8.83
C PHE A 291 27.04 0.69 -7.92
N ASP A 292 26.80 -0.24 -7.00
CA ASP A 292 27.82 -0.84 -6.13
C ASP A 292 27.46 -2.28 -5.73
N GLY A 293 28.48 -3.12 -5.48
CA GLY A 293 28.29 -4.48 -5.02
C GLY A 293 28.12 -4.62 -3.50
N ASN A 294 28.41 -3.57 -2.73
CA ASN A 294 28.42 -3.61 -1.27
C ASN A 294 27.08 -3.18 -0.66
N ALA A 295 26.33 -4.13 -0.07
CA ALA A 295 25.06 -3.88 0.60
C ALA A 295 25.16 -2.92 1.80
N GLU A 296 26.30 -2.87 2.51
CA GLU A 296 26.52 -1.90 3.60
C GLU A 296 26.58 -0.47 3.05
N PHE A 297 27.26 -0.28 1.92
CA PHE A 297 27.35 1.01 1.25
C PHE A 297 25.99 1.44 0.68
N VAL A 298 25.32 0.58 -0.10
CA VAL A 298 24.00 0.85 -0.68
C VAL A 298 22.95 1.17 0.39
N SER A 299 23.01 0.52 1.57
CA SER A 299 22.08 0.81 2.69
C SER A 299 22.15 2.24 3.23
N ARG A 300 23.21 3.01 2.93
CA ARG A 300 23.30 4.43 3.33
C ARG A 300 22.18 5.27 2.72
N TRP A 301 21.66 4.90 1.56
CA TRP A 301 20.58 5.60 0.85
C TRP A 301 19.16 5.06 1.15
N VAL A 302 19.03 3.96 1.90
CA VAL A 302 17.72 3.32 2.17
C VAL A 302 17.22 3.61 3.59
N GLY A 303 15.93 3.97 3.70
CA GLY A 303 15.18 4.04 4.96
C GLY A 303 14.78 5.46 5.39
N THR A 304 14.55 5.64 6.70
CA THR A 304 14.04 6.90 7.27
C THR A 304 14.94 8.10 6.95
N ASN A 305 14.34 9.19 6.47
CA ASN A 305 14.99 10.43 6.01
C ASN A 305 15.98 10.23 4.84
N LYS A 306 15.76 9.19 4.04
CA LYS A 306 16.46 8.86 2.80
C LYS A 306 15.39 8.37 1.79
N GLU A 307 15.75 7.52 0.83
CA GLU A 307 14.78 6.90 -0.09
C GLU A 307 14.06 5.67 0.50
N TRP A 308 12.88 5.37 -0.05
CA TRP A 308 12.13 4.15 0.26
C TRP A 308 12.91 2.89 -0.14
N GLY A 309 13.50 2.87 -1.34
CA GLY A 309 14.28 1.74 -1.87
C GLY A 309 15.54 2.15 -2.64
N MET A 310 16.21 1.15 -3.23
CA MET A 310 17.40 1.26 -4.08
C MET A 310 17.33 0.17 -5.15
N LEU A 311 17.92 0.39 -6.33
CA LEU A 311 18.25 -0.71 -7.25
C LEU A 311 19.23 -1.68 -6.56
N ASP A 312 18.87 -2.96 -6.44
CA ASP A 312 19.66 -3.97 -5.71
C ASP A 312 20.81 -4.52 -6.55
N PHE A 313 21.79 -3.66 -6.83
CA PHE A 313 23.04 -4.05 -7.49
C PHE A 313 23.77 -5.20 -6.76
N PRO A 314 23.88 -5.25 -5.42
CA PRO A 314 24.45 -6.39 -4.70
C PRO A 314 23.79 -7.74 -5.06
N LEU A 315 22.46 -7.79 -5.10
CA LEU A 315 21.74 -9.00 -5.50
C LEU A 315 21.85 -9.26 -7.01
N PHE A 316 21.82 -8.23 -7.86
CA PHE A 316 22.02 -8.35 -9.31
C PHE A 316 23.35 -9.05 -9.67
N PHE A 317 24.49 -8.62 -9.09
CA PHE A 317 25.78 -9.28 -9.34
C PHE A 317 25.76 -10.76 -8.89
N SER A 318 25.10 -11.02 -7.76
CA SER A 318 24.93 -12.37 -7.22
C SER A 318 24.06 -13.25 -8.12
N VAL A 319 23.04 -12.66 -8.78
CA VAL A 319 22.15 -13.33 -9.73
C VAL A 319 22.86 -13.61 -11.06
N LEU A 320 23.69 -12.69 -11.58
CA LEU A 320 24.55 -12.98 -12.74
C LEU A 320 25.49 -14.17 -12.43
N ASN A 321 26.23 -14.10 -11.32
CA ASN A 321 27.17 -15.15 -10.95
C ASN A 321 26.49 -16.53 -10.83
N SER A 322 25.39 -16.63 -10.08
CA SER A 322 24.72 -17.93 -9.90
C SER A 322 23.90 -18.37 -11.12
N PHE A 323 23.07 -17.52 -11.72
CA PHE A 323 22.14 -17.96 -12.78
C PHE A 323 22.70 -17.83 -14.19
N ALA A 324 23.44 -16.77 -14.52
CA ALA A 324 24.05 -16.61 -15.85
C ALA A 324 25.32 -17.47 -15.97
N TYR A 325 26.26 -17.34 -15.03
CA TYR A 325 27.56 -18.01 -15.08
C TYR A 325 27.60 -19.40 -14.40
N GLY A 326 26.55 -19.80 -13.67
CA GLY A 326 26.46 -21.13 -13.04
C GLY A 326 27.37 -21.30 -11.80
N GLN A 327 27.75 -20.21 -11.14
CA GLN A 327 28.58 -20.25 -9.94
C GLN A 327 27.79 -20.67 -8.69
N SER A 328 28.53 -21.06 -7.65
CA SER A 328 27.97 -21.54 -6.37
C SER A 328 26.98 -20.54 -5.75
N PHE A 329 25.78 -21.02 -5.40
CA PHE A 329 24.81 -20.25 -4.60
C PHE A 329 25.34 -19.92 -3.20
N ASP A 330 26.10 -20.84 -2.58
CA ASP A 330 26.73 -20.63 -1.27
C ASP A 330 27.73 -19.46 -1.27
N ALA A 331 28.37 -19.20 -2.41
CA ALA A 331 29.38 -18.16 -2.57
C ALA A 331 28.80 -16.81 -3.05
N ASN A 332 27.52 -16.76 -3.44
CA ASN A 332 26.88 -15.59 -4.04
C ASN A 332 25.57 -15.26 -3.30
N ILE A 333 24.43 -15.75 -3.80
CA ILE A 333 23.07 -15.44 -3.31
C ILE A 333 22.95 -15.58 -1.78
N LYS A 334 23.55 -16.62 -1.19
CA LYS A 334 23.56 -16.82 0.27
C LYS A 334 24.28 -15.71 1.03
N GLY A 335 25.46 -15.32 0.58
CA GLY A 335 26.26 -14.27 1.23
C GLY A 335 25.54 -12.92 1.20
N THR A 336 24.96 -12.59 0.04
CA THR A 336 24.26 -11.32 -0.18
C THR A 336 22.95 -11.24 0.60
N LEU A 337 22.12 -12.28 0.59
CA LEU A 337 20.87 -12.28 1.39
C LEU A 337 21.13 -12.35 2.91
N ALA A 338 22.30 -12.82 3.35
CA ALA A 338 22.71 -12.71 4.75
C ALA A 338 23.06 -11.27 5.17
N GLN A 339 23.33 -10.37 4.20
CA GLN A 339 23.61 -8.95 4.45
C GLN A 339 22.35 -8.07 4.53
N ASP A 340 21.15 -8.62 4.27
CA ASP A 340 19.85 -7.91 4.30
C ASP A 340 19.59 -7.10 5.58
N SER A 341 20.25 -7.45 6.69
CA SER A 341 20.19 -6.70 7.95
C SER A 341 20.70 -5.26 7.86
N TYR A 342 21.61 -4.93 6.92
CA TYR A 342 22.07 -3.56 6.71
C TYR A 342 20.95 -2.61 6.25
N TYR A 343 19.94 -3.12 5.53
CA TYR A 343 18.78 -2.33 5.09
C TYR A 343 17.81 -1.97 6.23
N GLY A 344 18.10 -2.36 7.49
CA GLY A 344 17.34 -1.90 8.66
C GLY A 344 15.86 -2.33 8.71
N GLY A 345 15.51 -3.40 7.98
CA GLY A 345 14.14 -3.88 7.79
C GLY A 345 13.52 -3.52 6.43
N ASN A 346 14.09 -2.55 5.71
CA ASN A 346 13.60 -2.06 4.40
C ASN A 346 13.95 -2.98 3.22
N ALA A 347 14.42 -4.22 3.48
CA ALA A 347 14.93 -5.12 2.44
C ALA A 347 13.85 -5.52 1.40
N ASN A 348 12.56 -5.46 1.74
CA ASN A 348 11.46 -5.65 0.79
C ASN A 348 11.24 -4.46 -0.17
N HIS A 349 11.78 -3.27 0.13
CA HIS A 349 11.66 -2.07 -0.72
C HIS A 349 12.71 -2.05 -1.84
N MET A 350 13.80 -2.79 -1.67
CA MET A 350 14.87 -2.93 -2.66
C MET A 350 14.32 -3.42 -4.01
N VAL A 351 14.79 -2.85 -5.10
CA VAL A 351 14.26 -3.08 -6.45
C VAL A 351 15.17 -4.06 -7.19
N THR A 352 14.65 -5.26 -7.48
CA THR A 352 15.42 -6.41 -7.96
C THR A 352 15.34 -6.53 -9.48
N PHE A 353 16.47 -6.76 -10.15
CA PHE A 353 16.56 -6.81 -11.61
C PHE A 353 17.62 -7.81 -12.07
N ILE A 354 17.62 -8.14 -13.36
CA ILE A 354 18.59 -9.06 -13.98
C ILE A 354 19.32 -8.45 -15.19
N ASP A 355 18.74 -7.42 -15.80
CA ASP A 355 19.35 -6.50 -16.75
C ASP A 355 18.64 -5.14 -16.70
N ASN A 356 19.31 -4.11 -17.20
CA ASN A 356 18.80 -2.75 -17.37
C ASN A 356 19.42 -2.15 -18.65
N HIS A 357 19.38 -0.83 -18.82
CA HIS A 357 19.94 -0.15 -19.98
C HIS A 357 21.46 0.14 -19.91
N ASP A 358 22.16 -0.22 -18.83
CA ASP A 358 23.60 0.08 -18.61
C ASP A 358 24.45 -1.18 -18.40
N ARG A 359 23.80 -2.33 -18.26
CA ARG A 359 24.42 -3.64 -18.16
C ARG A 359 24.10 -4.48 -19.38
N ASN A 360 24.98 -5.44 -19.70
CA ASN A 360 24.70 -6.44 -20.73
C ASN A 360 23.34 -7.11 -20.44
N ARG A 361 22.57 -7.40 -21.49
CA ARG A 361 21.32 -8.17 -21.34
C ARG A 361 21.63 -9.54 -20.75
N PHE A 362 20.81 -9.99 -19.80
CA PHE A 362 21.03 -11.22 -19.05
C PHE A 362 21.17 -12.43 -19.97
N LEU A 363 20.41 -12.47 -21.08
CA LEU A 363 20.49 -13.57 -22.04
C LEU A 363 21.86 -13.70 -22.71
N THR A 364 22.59 -12.59 -22.92
CA THR A 364 23.96 -12.61 -23.45
C THR A 364 24.94 -13.12 -22.40
N GLU A 365 24.85 -12.65 -21.15
CA GLU A 365 25.66 -13.14 -20.02
C GLU A 365 25.40 -14.65 -19.75
N ALA A 366 24.16 -15.10 -19.94
CA ALA A 366 23.75 -16.50 -19.80
C ALA A 366 24.20 -17.42 -20.94
N GLY A 367 24.80 -16.88 -22.01
CA GLY A 367 25.24 -17.61 -23.19
C GLY A 367 24.10 -18.05 -24.13
N GLY A 368 22.99 -17.29 -24.16
CA GLY A 368 21.83 -17.55 -25.02
C GLY A 368 20.78 -18.52 -24.44
N SER A 369 20.96 -19.02 -23.21
CA SER A 369 20.01 -19.93 -22.57
C SER A 369 18.78 -19.19 -22.03
N VAL A 370 17.62 -19.46 -22.65
CA VAL A 370 16.31 -18.98 -22.20
C VAL A 370 15.90 -19.64 -20.89
N GLU A 371 16.37 -20.86 -20.62
CA GLU A 371 16.14 -21.59 -19.37
C GLU A 371 16.77 -20.84 -18.19
N LYS A 372 18.04 -20.44 -18.30
CA LYS A 372 18.71 -19.59 -17.30
C LYS A 372 17.98 -18.27 -17.08
N LEU A 373 17.54 -17.61 -18.17
CA LEU A 373 16.77 -16.36 -18.11
C LEU A 373 15.46 -16.54 -17.32
N GLN A 374 14.66 -17.56 -17.66
CA GLN A 374 13.40 -17.84 -16.97
C GLN A 374 13.61 -18.28 -15.51
N ASN A 375 14.71 -18.96 -15.21
CA ASN A 375 15.12 -19.33 -13.85
C ASN A 375 15.48 -18.08 -13.02
N ALA A 376 16.26 -17.14 -13.57
CA ALA A 376 16.62 -15.87 -12.93
C ALA A 376 15.40 -14.95 -12.73
N LEU A 377 14.49 -14.88 -13.71
CA LEU A 377 13.20 -14.19 -13.55
C LEU A 377 12.37 -14.82 -12.43
N SER A 378 12.29 -16.15 -12.36
CA SER A 378 11.58 -16.86 -11.28
C SER A 378 12.17 -16.53 -9.90
N PHE A 379 13.47 -16.25 -9.83
CA PHE A 379 14.15 -15.81 -8.62
C PHE A 379 13.76 -14.37 -8.26
N ILE A 380 13.97 -13.37 -9.14
CA ILE A 380 13.72 -11.96 -8.77
C ILE A 380 12.24 -11.66 -8.46
N PHE A 381 11.29 -12.39 -9.07
CA PHE A 381 9.86 -12.24 -8.77
C PHE A 381 9.44 -12.83 -7.41
N THR A 382 10.21 -13.77 -6.84
CA THR A 382 9.85 -14.45 -5.57
C THR A 382 10.76 -14.13 -4.38
N VAL A 383 12.01 -13.73 -4.62
CA VAL A 383 12.89 -13.19 -3.57
C VAL A 383 12.33 -11.87 -3.01
N ARG A 384 12.80 -11.47 -1.82
CA ARG A 384 12.47 -10.18 -1.22
C ARG A 384 12.86 -9.00 -2.12
N GLY A 385 12.03 -7.96 -2.15
CA GLY A 385 12.17 -6.82 -3.06
C GLY A 385 11.06 -6.73 -4.12
N THR A 386 11.15 -5.69 -4.96
CA THR A 386 10.20 -5.33 -6.03
C THR A 386 10.84 -5.58 -7.40
N PRO A 387 10.32 -6.48 -8.25
CA PRO A 387 10.99 -6.85 -9.50
C PRO A 387 10.81 -5.79 -10.59
N VAL A 388 11.93 -5.42 -11.23
CA VAL A 388 12.01 -4.71 -12.52
C VAL A 388 12.40 -5.70 -13.62
N VAL A 389 11.80 -5.54 -14.80
CA VAL A 389 12.27 -6.16 -16.05
C VAL A 389 12.40 -5.08 -17.13
N PHE A 390 13.53 -5.07 -17.84
CA PHE A 390 13.78 -4.11 -18.93
C PHE A 390 13.17 -4.59 -20.25
N GLN A 391 12.58 -3.66 -21.01
CA GLN A 391 11.82 -3.95 -22.24
C GLN A 391 12.53 -4.93 -23.18
N GLY A 392 11.79 -5.92 -23.67
CA GLY A 392 12.29 -6.94 -24.58
C GLY A 392 13.06 -8.09 -23.93
N THR A 393 13.36 -8.05 -22.63
CA THR A 393 13.85 -9.22 -21.90
C THR A 393 12.79 -10.34 -21.90
N GLU A 394 11.50 -9.99 -21.94
CA GLU A 394 10.38 -10.91 -22.17
C GLU A 394 10.35 -11.54 -23.58
N GLN A 395 11.08 -10.95 -24.54
CA GLN A 395 11.19 -11.37 -25.94
C GLN A 395 12.46 -12.19 -26.23
N ASN A 396 13.14 -12.69 -25.20
CA ASN A 396 14.38 -13.47 -25.29
C ASN A 396 15.49 -12.72 -26.04
N LYS A 397 15.88 -11.55 -25.52
CA LYS A 397 16.81 -10.65 -26.21
C LYS A 397 18.12 -10.46 -25.45
N GLY A 398 19.22 -10.67 -26.18
CA GLY A 398 20.57 -10.32 -25.75
C GLY A 398 20.97 -8.91 -26.22
N ASN A 399 22.26 -8.61 -26.10
CA ASN A 399 22.90 -7.48 -26.79
C ASN A 399 22.76 -7.66 -28.31
N GLY A 400 22.58 -6.57 -29.06
CA GLY A 400 22.29 -6.59 -30.50
C GLY A 400 23.41 -7.17 -31.39
N ASN A 401 24.66 -7.17 -30.91
CA ASN A 401 25.80 -7.83 -31.54
C ASN A 401 26.00 -9.30 -31.08
N GLY A 402 25.23 -9.77 -30.11
CA GLY A 402 25.38 -11.09 -29.49
C GLY A 402 26.59 -11.25 -28.56
N GLN A 403 27.34 -10.18 -28.26
CA GLN A 403 28.60 -10.24 -27.51
C GLN A 403 28.48 -9.53 -26.14
N ILE A 404 29.17 -10.07 -25.14
CA ILE A 404 29.37 -9.41 -23.84
C ILE A 404 30.24 -8.16 -24.06
N MET A 405 29.73 -6.98 -23.72
CA MET A 405 30.54 -5.76 -23.70
C MET A 405 31.46 -5.79 -22.47
N THR A 406 32.71 -5.39 -22.65
CA THR A 406 33.76 -5.41 -21.62
C THR A 406 34.45 -4.06 -21.52
N GLY A 407 34.88 -3.68 -20.31
CA GLY A 407 35.61 -2.43 -20.07
C GLY A 407 34.80 -1.26 -19.51
N GLY A 408 33.49 -1.42 -19.26
CA GLY A 408 32.67 -0.36 -18.65
C GLY A 408 31.18 -0.67 -18.62
N ILE A 409 30.38 0.40 -18.57
CA ILE A 409 28.93 0.39 -18.82
C ILE A 409 28.66 -0.10 -20.24
N ALA A 410 27.61 -0.90 -20.41
CA ALA A 410 27.06 -1.25 -21.72
C ALA A 410 26.04 -0.17 -22.12
N ASP A 411 26.45 0.79 -22.95
CA ASP A 411 25.67 1.99 -23.29
C ASP A 411 25.04 1.97 -24.70
N THR A 412 25.29 0.91 -25.48
CA THR A 412 24.87 0.80 -26.89
C THR A 412 24.05 -0.47 -27.15
N TRP A 413 24.71 -1.62 -27.32
CA TRP A 413 24.11 -2.80 -27.94
C TRP A 413 22.95 -3.43 -27.16
N ASN A 414 22.84 -3.17 -25.86
CA ASN A 414 21.72 -3.60 -25.00
C ASN A 414 20.44 -2.77 -25.19
N ARG A 415 20.53 -1.57 -25.78
CA ARG A 415 19.43 -0.59 -25.95
C ARG A 415 18.74 -0.68 -27.34
N TRP A 416 18.55 -1.88 -27.87
CA TRP A 416 17.87 -2.12 -29.17
C TRP A 416 16.34 -1.85 -29.09
N SER A 417 15.71 -1.71 -30.25
CA SER A 417 14.34 -1.18 -30.41
C SER A 417 13.27 -2.28 -30.47
N MET A 418 12.18 -2.13 -29.70
CA MET A 418 11.02 -3.05 -29.70
C MET A 418 10.25 -3.07 -31.04
N VAL A 419 10.48 -2.07 -31.90
CA VAL A 419 10.17 -2.12 -33.34
C VAL A 419 11.47 -1.88 -34.12
N LYS A 420 12.04 -2.93 -34.69
CA LYS A 420 13.28 -2.85 -35.49
C LYS A 420 12.97 -2.36 -36.90
N ARG A 421 13.76 -1.42 -37.40
CA ARG A 421 13.59 -0.78 -38.72
C ARG A 421 14.84 -0.92 -39.61
N ASP A 422 14.66 -0.73 -40.91
CA ASP A 422 15.76 -0.52 -41.85
C ASP A 422 16.29 0.93 -41.79
N ALA A 423 17.33 1.24 -42.57
CA ALA A 423 17.90 2.59 -42.61
C ALA A 423 16.92 3.67 -43.16
N ASN A 424 15.83 3.27 -43.81
CA ASN A 424 14.80 4.15 -44.38
C ASN A 424 13.59 4.32 -43.45
N GLY A 425 13.55 3.63 -42.30
CA GLY A 425 12.44 3.64 -41.36
C GLY A 425 11.38 2.55 -41.58
N ASN A 426 11.53 1.68 -42.59
CA ASN A 426 10.61 0.56 -42.82
C ASN A 426 10.73 -0.45 -41.68
N VAL A 427 9.61 -0.93 -41.12
CA VAL A 427 9.63 -1.96 -40.08
C VAL A 427 10.13 -3.29 -40.67
N LEU A 428 11.18 -3.85 -40.06
CA LEU A 428 11.74 -5.16 -40.36
C LEU A 428 11.21 -6.24 -39.41
N GLU A 429 11.08 -5.90 -38.13
CA GLU A 429 10.62 -6.84 -37.10
C GLU A 429 9.90 -6.08 -35.97
N ASN A 430 8.87 -6.69 -35.39
CA ASN A 430 8.07 -6.11 -34.32
C ASN A 430 8.03 -7.10 -33.16
N TYR A 431 8.48 -6.67 -31.99
CA TYR A 431 8.69 -7.54 -30.84
C TYR A 431 7.56 -7.47 -29.80
N PHE A 432 6.42 -6.84 -30.10
CA PHE A 432 5.21 -6.89 -29.27
C PHE A 432 4.48 -8.24 -29.41
N ASN A 433 5.18 -9.33 -29.14
CA ASN A 433 4.72 -10.70 -29.36
C ASN A 433 4.34 -11.40 -28.05
N GLU A 434 3.06 -11.36 -27.70
CA GLU A 434 2.49 -12.04 -26.51
C GLU A 434 2.62 -13.57 -26.54
N ASN A 435 3.03 -14.16 -27.68
CA ASN A 435 3.24 -15.59 -27.79
C ASN A 435 4.64 -16.07 -27.38
N ALA A 436 5.59 -15.16 -27.13
CA ALA A 436 6.94 -15.50 -26.68
C ALA A 436 6.93 -16.31 -25.38
N SER A 437 7.90 -17.23 -25.24
CA SER A 437 7.99 -18.11 -24.07
C SER A 437 8.18 -17.32 -22.77
N THR A 438 9.04 -16.30 -22.79
CA THR A 438 9.37 -15.52 -21.59
C THR A 438 8.33 -14.45 -21.29
N PHE A 439 7.61 -13.90 -22.28
CA PHE A 439 6.38 -13.13 -22.07
C PHE A 439 5.37 -13.93 -21.25
N LYS A 440 5.07 -15.16 -21.65
CA LYS A 440 4.13 -16.04 -20.93
C LYS A 440 4.63 -16.44 -19.55
N HIS A 441 5.94 -16.63 -19.41
CA HIS A 441 6.58 -16.90 -18.11
C HIS A 441 6.47 -15.70 -17.16
N VAL A 442 6.79 -14.49 -17.62
CA VAL A 442 6.64 -13.22 -16.89
C VAL A 442 5.19 -12.99 -16.49
N ALA A 443 4.25 -13.17 -17.42
CA ALA A 443 2.81 -13.06 -17.12
C ALA A 443 2.39 -14.03 -16.00
N LYS A 444 2.90 -15.27 -16.03
CA LYS A 444 2.65 -16.24 -14.97
C LYS A 444 3.33 -15.86 -13.65
N LEU A 445 4.53 -15.30 -13.66
CA LEU A 445 5.20 -14.81 -12.44
C LEU A 445 4.46 -13.63 -11.80
N ASN A 446 3.92 -12.70 -12.60
CA ASN A 446 3.04 -11.62 -12.12
C ASN A 446 1.76 -12.19 -11.48
N GLU A 447 1.08 -13.14 -12.14
CA GLU A 447 -0.09 -13.83 -11.58
C GLU A 447 0.23 -14.51 -10.23
N ILE A 448 1.38 -15.19 -10.13
CA ILE A 448 1.85 -15.86 -8.92
C ILE A 448 2.12 -14.86 -7.79
N ARG A 449 2.79 -13.72 -8.07
CA ARG A 449 3.09 -12.67 -7.10
C ARG A 449 1.85 -11.89 -6.66
N LYS A 450 0.88 -11.65 -7.56
CA LYS A 450 -0.46 -11.12 -7.24
C LYS A 450 -1.16 -12.04 -6.23
N ASN A 451 -1.26 -13.32 -6.56
CA ASN A 451 -2.04 -14.30 -5.78
C ASN A 451 -1.38 -14.73 -4.46
N ASN A 452 -0.08 -14.48 -4.27
CA ASN A 452 0.64 -14.81 -3.05
C ASN A 452 1.27 -13.56 -2.40
N PRO A 453 0.50 -12.78 -1.60
CA PRO A 453 0.99 -11.65 -0.80
C PRO A 453 2.33 -11.86 -0.08
N ALA A 454 2.65 -13.08 0.37
CA ALA A 454 3.93 -13.39 1.00
C ALA A 454 5.14 -13.11 0.09
N LEU A 455 5.00 -13.21 -1.24
CA LEU A 455 6.06 -12.82 -2.19
C LEU A 455 6.26 -11.30 -2.29
N ARG A 456 5.29 -10.51 -1.81
CA ARG A 456 5.37 -9.05 -1.77
C ARG A 456 5.92 -8.60 -0.42
N THR A 457 5.23 -8.91 0.68
CA THR A 457 5.54 -8.38 2.02
C THR A 457 6.15 -9.39 3.01
N GLY A 458 6.28 -10.67 2.65
CA GLY A 458 6.76 -11.71 3.56
C GLY A 458 8.27 -11.65 3.84
N THR A 459 8.67 -12.05 5.05
CA THR A 459 10.06 -12.16 5.49
C THR A 459 10.81 -13.23 4.70
N GLN A 460 12.01 -12.89 4.19
CA GLN A 460 12.95 -13.81 3.54
C GLN A 460 13.55 -14.81 4.55
N ARG A 461 13.53 -16.11 4.25
CA ARG A 461 14.11 -17.15 5.10
C ARG A 461 14.83 -18.22 4.30
N GLU A 462 16.15 -18.30 4.40
CA GLU A 462 16.91 -19.43 3.84
C GLU A 462 16.44 -20.76 4.46
N MET A 463 16.13 -21.73 3.60
CA MET A 463 15.80 -23.11 3.96
C MET A 463 16.89 -24.09 3.56
N TRP A 464 17.57 -23.83 2.43
CA TRP A 464 18.66 -24.64 1.94
C TRP A 464 19.60 -23.82 1.06
N SER A 465 20.89 -24.09 1.18
CA SER A 465 21.90 -23.66 0.22
C SER A 465 22.92 -24.78 0.03
N ALA A 466 23.28 -25.00 -1.22
CA ALA A 466 24.35 -25.87 -1.69
C ALA A 466 24.81 -25.34 -3.05
N GLN A 467 26.03 -25.69 -3.47
CA GLN A 467 26.67 -25.22 -4.71
C GLN A 467 25.70 -24.95 -5.86
N ASN A 468 24.93 -25.96 -6.27
CA ASN A 468 24.01 -25.85 -7.42
C ASN A 468 22.52 -25.85 -7.06
N LEU A 469 22.13 -25.69 -5.79
CA LEU A 469 20.73 -25.67 -5.36
C LEU A 469 20.50 -24.70 -4.20
N TYR A 470 19.60 -23.73 -4.40
CA TYR A 470 19.17 -22.77 -3.37
C TYR A 470 17.66 -22.88 -3.12
N ALA A 471 17.23 -22.75 -1.86
CA ALA A 471 15.81 -22.69 -1.52
C ALA A 471 15.53 -21.81 -0.29
N PHE A 472 14.41 -21.09 -0.34
CA PHE A 472 13.95 -20.20 0.72
C PHE A 472 12.43 -20.23 0.86
N SER A 473 11.93 -19.80 2.03
CA SER A 473 10.53 -19.39 2.14
C SER A 473 10.39 -17.88 2.26
N ARG A 474 9.28 -17.37 1.72
CA ARG A 474 8.72 -16.06 2.05
C ARG A 474 7.48 -16.32 2.90
N ARG A 475 7.43 -15.74 4.11
CA ARG A 475 6.30 -15.92 5.03
C ARG A 475 5.87 -14.61 5.66
N ILE A 476 4.56 -14.37 5.72
CA ILE A 476 3.99 -13.23 6.45
C ILE A 476 3.91 -13.59 7.94
N ASP A 477 4.57 -12.79 8.78
CA ASP A 477 4.70 -13.07 10.21
C ASP A 477 3.70 -12.30 11.08
N THR A 478 3.11 -11.22 10.56
CA THR A 478 2.22 -10.29 11.28
C THR A 478 1.14 -9.72 10.36
N GLY A 479 -0.02 -9.36 10.90
CA GLY A 479 -1.08 -8.65 10.16
C GLY A 479 -1.90 -9.55 9.22
N THR A 480 -2.51 -8.94 8.21
CA THR A 480 -3.37 -9.63 7.25
C THR A 480 -2.58 -10.68 6.47
N ASN A 481 -3.13 -11.90 6.35
CA ASN A 481 -2.48 -13.08 5.77
C ASN A 481 -1.32 -13.67 6.59
N VAL A 482 -1.22 -13.37 7.90
CA VAL A 482 -0.25 -14.03 8.81
C VAL A 482 -0.27 -15.55 8.66
N GLY A 483 0.92 -16.14 8.51
CA GLY A 483 1.11 -17.57 8.30
C GLY A 483 0.92 -18.05 6.86
N GLN A 484 0.61 -17.18 5.89
CA GLN A 484 0.79 -17.47 4.47
C GLN A 484 2.29 -17.61 4.18
N GLU A 485 2.66 -18.68 3.47
CA GLU A 485 4.04 -19.04 3.16
C GLU A 485 4.14 -19.61 1.75
N VAL A 486 5.15 -19.17 1.01
CA VAL A 486 5.57 -19.73 -0.29
C VAL A 486 7.02 -20.19 -0.18
N ILE A 487 7.32 -21.36 -0.73
CA ILE A 487 8.67 -21.96 -0.73
C ILE A 487 9.17 -21.99 -2.18
N SER A 488 10.20 -21.19 -2.47
CA SER A 488 10.86 -21.19 -3.78
C SER A 488 12.15 -22.00 -3.72
N ALA A 489 12.39 -22.84 -4.73
CA ALA A 489 13.62 -23.62 -4.90
C ALA A 489 14.15 -23.49 -6.33
N PHE A 490 15.48 -23.48 -6.47
CA PHE A 490 16.19 -23.19 -7.72
C PHE A 490 17.36 -24.14 -7.90
N SER A 491 17.61 -24.57 -9.12
CA SER A 491 18.85 -25.21 -9.55
C SER A 491 19.46 -24.45 -10.70
N ASN A 492 20.78 -24.24 -10.67
CA ASN A 492 21.59 -23.74 -11.79
C ASN A 492 22.53 -24.85 -12.34
N ALA A 493 22.28 -26.12 -11.98
CA ALA A 493 23.08 -27.24 -12.44
C ALA A 493 23.08 -27.30 -13.98
N SER A 494 24.24 -27.61 -14.57
CA SER A 494 24.44 -27.66 -16.02
C SER A 494 23.78 -28.86 -16.71
N GLY A 495 23.28 -29.84 -15.95
CA GLY A 495 22.60 -31.01 -16.49
C GLY A 495 22.01 -31.90 -15.40
N GLY A 496 21.12 -32.82 -15.81
CA GLY A 496 20.49 -33.80 -14.92
C GLY A 496 19.38 -33.22 -14.04
N SER A 497 19.20 -33.82 -12.87
CA SER A 497 18.18 -33.45 -11.88
C SER A 497 18.70 -33.66 -10.46
N GLN A 498 18.30 -32.80 -9.54
CA GLN A 498 18.68 -32.82 -8.13
C GLN A 498 17.43 -33.01 -7.26
N THR A 499 17.45 -34.02 -6.38
CA THR A 499 16.43 -34.24 -5.37
C THR A 499 16.99 -33.92 -3.99
N VAL A 500 16.27 -33.13 -3.20
CA VAL A 500 16.67 -32.71 -1.86
C VAL A 500 15.45 -32.70 -0.92
N THR A 501 15.68 -33.04 0.35
CA THR A 501 14.68 -32.92 1.40
C THR A 501 14.95 -31.66 2.21
N LEU A 502 14.15 -30.63 1.96
CA LEU A 502 14.22 -29.32 2.60
C LEU A 502 13.53 -29.39 3.97
N PRO A 503 14.22 -29.11 5.10
CA PRO A 503 13.56 -28.89 6.37
C PRO A 503 12.76 -27.58 6.31
N LEU A 504 11.50 -27.60 6.74
CA LEU A 504 10.70 -26.38 6.87
C LEU A 504 11.24 -25.55 8.04
N ARG A 505 11.10 -24.22 7.96
CA ARG A 505 11.42 -23.30 9.06
C ARG A 505 10.57 -23.65 10.30
N ALA A 506 11.12 -23.45 11.50
CA ALA A 506 10.41 -23.77 12.75
C ALA A 506 9.15 -22.90 12.91
N GLU A 507 9.25 -21.66 12.42
CA GLU A 507 8.21 -20.65 12.34
C GLU A 507 7.11 -20.98 11.32
N SER A 508 7.34 -21.96 10.43
CA SER A 508 6.38 -22.35 9.38
C SER A 508 5.06 -22.82 9.99
N THR A 509 3.96 -22.30 9.47
CA THR A 509 2.59 -22.64 9.88
C THR A 509 2.01 -23.83 9.12
N LEU A 510 2.73 -24.37 8.14
CA LEU A 510 2.37 -25.59 7.42
C LEU A 510 2.49 -26.81 8.35
N THR A 511 1.57 -27.76 8.23
CA THR A 511 1.54 -29.00 9.02
C THR A 511 1.86 -30.23 8.16
N ALA A 512 2.35 -31.32 8.75
CA ALA A 512 2.49 -32.59 8.04
C ALA A 512 1.12 -33.03 7.46
N GLY A 513 1.12 -33.53 6.22
CA GLY A 513 -0.08 -33.79 5.43
C GLY A 513 -0.57 -32.59 4.59
N THR A 514 -0.03 -31.38 4.78
CA THR A 514 -0.35 -30.25 3.89
C THR A 514 0.22 -30.49 2.49
N VAL A 515 -0.63 -30.43 1.46
CA VAL A 515 -0.19 -30.45 0.05
C VAL A 515 0.15 -29.03 -0.40
N LEU A 516 1.30 -28.89 -1.06
CA LEU A 516 1.75 -27.67 -1.74
C LEU A 516 1.80 -27.94 -3.25
N VAL A 517 1.38 -26.95 -4.04
CA VAL A 517 1.30 -27.02 -5.50
C VAL A 517 2.37 -26.12 -6.10
N ASN A 518 3.14 -26.62 -7.07
CA ASN A 518 4.07 -25.79 -7.83
C ASN A 518 3.27 -24.83 -8.70
N GLN A 519 3.38 -23.54 -8.43
CA GLN A 519 2.60 -22.51 -9.11
C GLN A 519 2.98 -22.34 -10.59
N LEU A 520 4.18 -22.78 -10.99
CA LEU A 520 4.62 -22.84 -12.40
C LEU A 520 4.07 -24.06 -13.15
N ASN A 521 3.71 -25.14 -12.45
CA ASN A 521 3.10 -26.34 -13.03
C ASN A 521 2.19 -27.02 -12.00
N PRO A 522 0.85 -26.78 -12.03
CA PRO A 522 -0.07 -27.32 -11.02
C PRO A 522 -0.16 -28.85 -10.94
N SER A 523 0.40 -29.61 -11.90
CA SER A 523 0.48 -31.07 -11.81
C SER A 523 1.61 -31.57 -10.88
N ASP A 524 2.57 -30.70 -10.56
CA ASP A 524 3.72 -30.96 -9.69
C ASP A 524 3.39 -30.51 -8.26
N THR A 525 3.27 -31.47 -7.35
CA THR A 525 2.84 -31.24 -5.96
C THR A 525 3.75 -31.96 -4.98
N VAL A 526 3.90 -31.41 -3.78
CA VAL A 526 4.64 -32.02 -2.68
C VAL A 526 3.82 -31.98 -1.40
N THR A 527 3.87 -33.06 -0.62
CA THR A 527 3.22 -33.13 0.69
C THR A 527 4.25 -32.88 1.78
N VAL A 528 3.93 -32.00 2.74
CA VAL A 528 4.74 -31.78 3.93
C VAL A 528 4.77 -33.07 4.75
N GLN A 529 5.97 -33.57 5.03
CA GLN A 529 6.23 -34.78 5.80
C GLN A 529 6.64 -34.41 7.23
N ALA A 530 6.45 -35.34 8.18
CA ALA A 530 7.14 -35.28 9.46
C ALA A 530 8.60 -35.71 9.29
N GLY A 531 9.56 -34.94 9.81
CA GLY A 531 10.99 -35.22 9.68
C GLY A 531 11.85 -33.94 9.66
N GLY A 532 13.17 -34.10 9.61
CA GLY A 532 14.11 -32.97 9.61
C GLY A 532 14.25 -32.27 10.96
N VAL A 533 15.15 -31.28 11.03
CA VAL A 533 15.58 -30.64 12.30
C VAL A 533 14.48 -29.82 13.02
N THR A 534 13.38 -29.51 12.34
CA THR A 534 12.20 -28.81 12.88
C THR A 534 10.98 -29.73 13.03
N GLY A 535 11.14 -31.02 12.76
CA GLY A 535 10.04 -32.00 12.72
C GLY A 535 9.14 -31.91 11.48
N LYS A 536 9.38 -30.97 10.55
CA LYS A 536 8.66 -30.85 9.28
C LYS A 536 9.62 -30.67 8.09
N GLN A 537 9.34 -31.34 6.97
CA GLN A 537 10.16 -31.29 5.75
C GLN A 537 9.32 -31.46 4.46
N ILE A 538 9.86 -31.07 3.31
CA ILE A 538 9.37 -31.45 1.97
C ILE A 538 10.52 -32.02 1.14
N THR A 539 10.24 -33.01 0.30
CA THR A 539 11.19 -33.47 -0.72
C THR A 539 10.85 -32.82 -2.05
N VAL A 540 11.81 -32.11 -2.65
CA VAL A 540 11.66 -31.45 -3.97
C VAL A 540 12.69 -32.01 -4.94
N THR A 541 12.30 -32.11 -6.21
CA THR A 541 13.15 -32.55 -7.32
C THR A 541 13.15 -31.47 -8.40
N LEU A 542 14.32 -30.91 -8.72
CA LEU A 542 14.50 -29.88 -9.75
C LEU A 542 15.32 -30.42 -10.92
N GLY A 543 15.09 -29.91 -12.13
CA GLY A 543 15.95 -30.14 -13.28
C GLY A 543 17.07 -29.10 -13.38
N ALA A 544 18.03 -29.32 -14.27
CA ALA A 544 19.00 -28.32 -14.70
C ALA A 544 18.35 -26.96 -15.03
N ASN A 545 18.95 -25.86 -14.58
CA ASN A 545 18.49 -24.47 -14.80
C ASN A 545 16.98 -24.25 -14.61
N SER A 546 16.40 -24.79 -13.53
CA SER A 546 14.95 -24.73 -13.28
C SER A 546 14.59 -24.25 -11.88
N ALA A 547 13.40 -23.63 -11.79
CA ALA A 547 12.78 -23.16 -10.55
C ALA A 547 11.51 -23.95 -10.23
N LYS A 548 11.16 -24.00 -8.95
CA LYS A 548 9.85 -24.46 -8.46
C LYS A 548 9.36 -23.52 -7.37
N ILE A 549 8.09 -23.12 -7.45
CA ILE A 549 7.48 -22.16 -6.53
C ILE A 549 6.30 -22.87 -5.86
N TYR A 550 6.51 -23.44 -4.66
CA TYR A 550 5.49 -24.21 -3.96
C TYR A 550 4.70 -23.33 -2.99
N ALA A 551 3.38 -23.26 -3.18
CA ALA A 551 2.46 -22.62 -2.25
C ALA A 551 1.37 -23.63 -1.82
N LYS A 552 0.80 -23.46 -0.63
CA LYS A 552 -0.43 -24.16 -0.26
C LYS A 552 -1.54 -23.68 -1.22
N THR A 553 -2.34 -24.62 -1.75
CA THR A 553 -3.53 -24.28 -2.55
C THR A 553 -4.44 -23.36 -1.76
N GLN A 554 -4.47 -22.07 -2.14
CA GLN A 554 -5.53 -21.17 -1.74
C GLN A 554 -6.78 -21.52 -2.57
N PRO A 555 -8.01 -21.31 -2.06
CA PRO A 555 -9.14 -21.13 -2.96
C PRO A 555 -8.80 -19.97 -3.90
N VAL A 556 -9.07 -20.12 -5.19
CA VAL A 556 -8.78 -19.06 -6.16
C VAL A 556 -9.58 -17.81 -5.80
N THR A 557 -8.90 -16.76 -5.34
CA THR A 557 -9.50 -15.44 -5.17
C THR A 557 -9.87 -14.92 -6.55
N ASP A 558 -11.17 -14.87 -6.84
CA ASP A 558 -11.62 -14.37 -8.13
C ASP A 558 -11.35 -12.87 -8.25
N THR A 559 -10.88 -12.44 -9.41
CA THR A 559 -10.56 -11.03 -9.70
C THR A 559 -11.01 -10.59 -11.10
N GLN A 560 -11.77 -11.42 -11.81
CA GLN A 560 -12.44 -11.05 -13.04
C GLN A 560 -13.90 -10.72 -12.71
N ALA A 561 -14.45 -9.68 -13.35
CA ALA A 561 -15.83 -9.29 -13.14
C ALA A 561 -16.78 -10.06 -14.07
N PRO A 562 -17.95 -10.51 -13.58
CA PRO A 562 -18.99 -11.10 -14.40
C PRO A 562 -19.38 -10.27 -15.63
N SER A 563 -19.77 -10.95 -16.70
CA SER A 563 -20.25 -10.28 -17.92
C SER A 563 -21.51 -9.43 -17.64
N VAL A 564 -21.69 -8.35 -18.40
CA VAL A 564 -22.79 -7.39 -18.20
C VAL A 564 -24.15 -8.06 -18.45
N PRO A 565 -25.14 -7.94 -17.54
CA PRO A 565 -26.48 -8.52 -17.72
C PRO A 565 -27.14 -8.10 -19.04
N GLY A 566 -27.37 -9.08 -19.92
CA GLY A 566 -27.98 -8.89 -21.23
C GLY A 566 -29.52 -8.86 -21.17
N ASN A 567 -30.15 -8.29 -22.21
CA ASN A 567 -31.61 -8.32 -22.41
C ASN A 567 -32.44 -7.87 -21.19
N VAL A 568 -31.98 -6.84 -20.46
CA VAL A 568 -32.72 -6.28 -19.33
C VAL A 568 -34.04 -5.70 -19.81
N THR A 569 -35.13 -6.18 -19.24
CA THR A 569 -36.51 -5.80 -19.54
C THR A 569 -37.24 -5.51 -18.23
N ALA A 570 -38.25 -4.63 -18.29
CA ALA A 570 -39.11 -4.33 -17.17
C ALA A 570 -40.57 -4.32 -17.62
N THR A 571 -41.44 -5.00 -16.88
CA THR A 571 -42.85 -5.20 -17.20
C THR A 571 -43.70 -4.80 -16.00
N VAL A 572 -44.54 -3.79 -16.18
CA VAL A 572 -45.54 -3.35 -15.20
C VAL A 572 -46.46 -4.52 -14.83
N GLN A 573 -46.63 -4.76 -13.53
CA GLN A 573 -47.60 -5.74 -13.01
C GLN A 573 -48.89 -5.06 -12.56
N ASN A 574 -48.79 -3.86 -11.97
CA ASN A 574 -49.91 -2.96 -11.65
C ASN A 574 -49.38 -1.54 -11.34
N ALA A 575 -50.24 -0.63 -10.90
CA ALA A 575 -49.89 0.75 -10.53
C ALA A 575 -48.84 0.90 -9.40
N SER A 576 -48.51 -0.18 -8.69
CA SER A 576 -47.60 -0.20 -7.54
C SER A 576 -46.49 -1.25 -7.60
N SER A 577 -46.38 -2.06 -8.67
CA SER A 577 -45.26 -2.99 -8.83
C SER A 577 -44.92 -3.33 -10.29
N ALA A 578 -43.67 -3.72 -10.50
CA ALA A 578 -43.10 -4.12 -11.79
C ALA A 578 -42.14 -5.31 -11.62
N LEU A 579 -42.07 -6.16 -12.64
CA LEU A 579 -41.11 -7.26 -12.74
C LEU A 579 -39.98 -6.83 -13.67
N VAL A 580 -38.74 -6.86 -13.17
CA VAL A 580 -37.51 -6.68 -13.96
C VAL A 580 -36.92 -8.06 -14.23
N SER A 581 -36.51 -8.35 -15.46
CA SER A 581 -35.97 -9.65 -15.89
C SER A 581 -34.82 -9.46 -16.89
N TRP A 582 -33.84 -10.38 -16.88
CA TRP A 582 -32.64 -10.31 -17.72
C TRP A 582 -32.14 -11.69 -18.14
N SER A 583 -31.16 -11.73 -19.04
CA SER A 583 -30.38 -12.93 -19.37
C SER A 583 -29.25 -13.12 -18.38
N ALA A 584 -28.93 -14.38 -18.04
CA ALA A 584 -27.87 -14.69 -17.08
C ALA A 584 -26.50 -14.18 -17.56
N SER A 585 -25.74 -13.60 -16.63
CA SER A 585 -24.33 -13.30 -16.81
C SER A 585 -23.48 -14.58 -16.72
N THR A 586 -22.27 -14.49 -17.26
CA THR A 586 -21.26 -15.56 -17.28
C THR A 586 -19.98 -15.08 -16.63
N ASP A 587 -19.24 -16.00 -16.04
CA ASP A 587 -18.09 -15.72 -15.19
C ASP A 587 -17.12 -16.92 -15.17
N ASN A 588 -15.88 -16.72 -14.75
CA ASN A 588 -14.82 -17.73 -14.70
C ASN A 588 -14.86 -18.62 -13.44
N VAL A 589 -15.45 -18.18 -12.32
CA VAL A 589 -15.72 -19.05 -11.15
C VAL A 589 -17.22 -19.18 -10.90
N GLY A 590 -17.98 -18.08 -10.92
CA GLY A 590 -19.44 -18.12 -10.86
C GLY A 590 -20.10 -16.84 -10.35
N VAL A 591 -21.12 -16.39 -11.10
CA VAL A 591 -22.02 -15.30 -10.70
C VAL A 591 -22.81 -15.71 -9.46
N THR A 592 -22.68 -14.93 -8.38
CA THR A 592 -23.35 -15.15 -7.09
C THR A 592 -24.68 -14.39 -7.00
N GLY A 593 -24.82 -13.29 -7.73
CA GLY A 593 -26.10 -12.59 -7.84
C GLY A 593 -26.05 -11.34 -8.71
N TYR A 594 -27.10 -10.53 -8.56
CA TYR A 594 -27.31 -9.31 -9.31
C TYR A 594 -27.74 -8.17 -8.40
N GLU A 595 -27.30 -6.95 -8.69
CA GLU A 595 -27.76 -5.71 -8.07
C GLU A 595 -28.77 -5.01 -8.98
N ILE A 596 -29.92 -4.59 -8.44
CA ILE A 596 -30.98 -3.92 -9.21
C ILE A 596 -31.06 -2.46 -8.78
N TYR A 597 -30.96 -1.56 -9.77
CA TYR A 597 -30.98 -0.12 -9.59
C TYR A 597 -32.22 0.49 -10.25
N ARG A 598 -32.93 1.37 -9.54
CA ARG A 598 -34.06 2.17 -10.03
C ARG A 598 -33.69 3.64 -10.01
N ASN A 599 -33.79 4.31 -11.16
CA ASN A 599 -33.43 5.72 -11.33
C ASN A 599 -32.01 6.05 -10.79
N GLY A 600 -31.06 5.13 -10.95
CA GLY A 600 -29.67 5.24 -10.48
C GLY A 600 -29.42 4.81 -9.02
N VAL A 601 -30.46 4.49 -8.24
CA VAL A 601 -30.34 4.08 -6.83
C VAL A 601 -30.55 2.57 -6.69
N LYS A 602 -29.65 1.86 -6.00
CA LYS A 602 -29.79 0.42 -5.71
C LYS A 602 -31.02 0.20 -4.83
N ILE A 603 -31.96 -0.62 -5.29
CA ILE A 603 -33.20 -0.97 -4.58
C ILE A 603 -33.22 -2.39 -4.02
N GLY A 604 -32.30 -3.25 -4.47
CA GLY A 604 -32.21 -4.62 -3.98
C GLY A 604 -31.16 -5.46 -4.70
N THR A 605 -31.17 -6.74 -4.40
CA THR A 605 -30.36 -7.78 -5.07
C THR A 605 -31.24 -8.99 -5.40
N SER A 606 -30.80 -9.80 -6.36
CA SER A 606 -31.43 -11.10 -6.66
C SER A 606 -30.38 -12.17 -6.95
N ALA A 607 -30.65 -13.40 -6.53
CA ALA A 607 -29.86 -14.59 -6.89
C ALA A 607 -30.36 -15.26 -8.18
N THR A 608 -31.50 -14.82 -8.72
CA THR A 608 -32.07 -15.28 -10.00
C THR A 608 -32.05 -14.13 -11.01
N THR A 609 -32.33 -14.42 -12.28
CA THR A 609 -32.32 -13.41 -13.36
C THR A 609 -33.60 -12.57 -13.44
N SER A 610 -34.25 -12.34 -12.30
CA SER A 610 -35.41 -11.47 -12.19
C SER A 610 -35.58 -10.90 -10.77
N PHE A 611 -36.32 -9.80 -10.66
CA PHE A 611 -36.63 -9.08 -9.41
C PHE A 611 -37.97 -8.35 -9.52
N THR A 612 -38.85 -8.50 -8.52
CA THR A 612 -40.13 -7.76 -8.47
C THR A 612 -40.00 -6.55 -7.56
N ASP A 613 -40.04 -5.37 -8.15
CA ASP A 613 -40.05 -4.11 -7.42
C ASP A 613 -41.50 -3.73 -7.03
N ASN A 614 -41.69 -3.28 -5.80
CA ASN A 614 -43.00 -3.07 -5.16
C ASN A 614 -43.04 -1.74 -4.39
N GLY A 615 -44.25 -1.20 -4.18
CA GLY A 615 -44.44 0.10 -3.54
C GLY A 615 -44.18 1.29 -4.49
N LEU A 616 -44.26 1.06 -5.80
CA LEU A 616 -44.16 2.13 -6.79
C LEU A 616 -45.32 3.14 -6.64
N VAL A 617 -45.01 4.40 -6.87
CA VAL A 617 -46.04 5.43 -7.13
C VAL A 617 -46.57 5.22 -8.54
N GLY A 618 -47.90 5.29 -8.71
CA GLY A 618 -48.57 5.19 -10.01
C GLY A 618 -48.33 6.41 -10.89
N SER A 619 -48.69 6.33 -12.17
CA SER A 619 -48.50 7.40 -13.18
C SER A 619 -47.06 7.95 -13.25
N THR A 620 -46.07 7.14 -12.89
CA THR A 620 -44.67 7.55 -12.71
C THR A 620 -43.73 6.75 -13.62
N ASN A 621 -42.75 7.44 -14.20
CA ASN A 621 -41.69 6.86 -15.02
C ASN A 621 -40.59 6.24 -14.13
N TYR A 622 -40.12 5.04 -14.48
CA TYR A 622 -38.99 4.38 -13.84
C TYR A 622 -38.02 3.82 -14.86
N SER A 623 -36.73 3.95 -14.56
CA SER A 623 -35.60 3.40 -15.31
C SER A 623 -34.89 2.36 -14.45
N TYR A 624 -34.67 1.15 -15.01
CA TYR A 624 -34.01 0.05 -14.32
C TYR A 624 -32.71 -0.34 -15.02
N THR A 625 -31.64 -0.49 -14.25
CA THR A 625 -30.36 -1.08 -14.69
C THR A 625 -29.94 -2.17 -13.70
N VAL A 626 -29.14 -3.11 -14.19
CA VAL A 626 -28.69 -4.28 -13.43
C VAL A 626 -27.18 -4.41 -13.54
N LYS A 627 -26.53 -4.83 -12.44
CA LYS A 627 -25.16 -5.36 -12.43
C LYS A 627 -25.16 -6.81 -12.00
N ALA A 628 -24.17 -7.59 -12.43
CA ALA A 628 -23.86 -8.91 -11.87
C ALA A 628 -22.69 -8.80 -10.89
N TYR A 629 -22.66 -9.70 -9.90
CA TYR A 629 -21.54 -9.87 -8.95
C TYR A 629 -21.25 -11.34 -8.66
N ASP A 630 -19.98 -11.63 -8.38
CA ASP A 630 -19.45 -12.97 -8.04
C ASP A 630 -19.28 -13.15 -6.50
N ALA A 631 -18.61 -14.23 -6.09
CA ALA A 631 -18.35 -14.53 -4.69
C ALA A 631 -17.19 -13.72 -4.06
N ALA A 632 -16.36 -13.07 -4.88
CA ALA A 632 -15.25 -12.20 -4.47
C ALA A 632 -15.64 -10.70 -4.49
N MET A 633 -16.89 -10.37 -4.86
CA MET A 633 -17.46 -9.03 -4.98
C MET A 633 -16.95 -8.21 -6.18
N ASN A 634 -16.39 -8.83 -7.24
CA ASN A 634 -16.18 -8.08 -8.48
C ASN A 634 -17.55 -7.78 -9.12
N LEU A 635 -17.68 -6.59 -9.74
CA LEU A 635 -18.94 -6.05 -10.22
C LEU A 635 -18.88 -5.76 -11.72
N SER A 636 -19.89 -6.20 -12.47
CA SER A 636 -20.03 -5.85 -13.88
C SER A 636 -20.21 -4.33 -14.08
N ALA A 637 -19.99 -3.86 -15.31
CA ALA A 637 -20.56 -2.59 -15.74
C ALA A 637 -22.11 -2.66 -15.71
N PHE A 638 -22.77 -1.50 -15.72
CA PHE A 638 -24.24 -1.45 -15.77
C PHE A 638 -24.77 -1.98 -17.11
N SER A 639 -25.91 -2.66 -17.05
CA SER A 639 -26.70 -3.00 -18.23
C SER A 639 -27.21 -1.77 -18.99
N ALA A 640 -27.70 -1.98 -20.21
CA ALA A 640 -28.65 -1.05 -20.83
C ALA A 640 -29.89 -0.87 -19.93
N ALA A 641 -30.52 0.30 -20.01
CA ALA A 641 -31.64 0.67 -19.13
C ALA A 641 -33.01 0.23 -19.70
N ALA A 642 -33.81 -0.45 -18.89
CA ALA A 642 -35.21 -0.74 -19.18
C ALA A 642 -36.12 0.37 -18.62
N LEU A 643 -37.01 0.92 -19.45
CA LEU A 643 -37.90 2.03 -19.08
C LEU A 643 -39.36 1.56 -19.01
N ILE A 644 -40.08 1.97 -17.96
CA ILE A 644 -41.53 1.75 -17.82
C ILE A 644 -42.26 2.99 -17.28
N VAL A 645 -43.57 3.00 -17.48
CA VAL A 645 -44.51 3.94 -16.86
C VAL A 645 -45.56 3.15 -16.10
N THR A 646 -45.72 3.41 -14.81
CA THR A 646 -46.81 2.79 -14.02
C THR A 646 -48.17 3.41 -14.37
N PRO A 647 -49.28 2.65 -14.42
CA PRO A 647 -50.61 3.21 -14.58
C PRO A 647 -51.07 3.95 -13.32
N ALA A 648 -52.20 4.67 -13.42
CA ALA A 648 -52.86 5.22 -12.25
C ALA A 648 -53.41 4.10 -11.34
N GLY A 649 -53.38 4.32 -10.03
CA GLY A 649 -53.86 3.35 -9.03
C GLY A 649 -55.01 3.88 -8.18
N ASN A 650 -55.89 2.98 -7.78
CA ASN A 650 -56.92 3.24 -6.78
C ASN A 650 -56.28 3.58 -5.43
N SER A 651 -56.90 4.47 -4.65
CA SER A 651 -56.39 4.84 -3.33
C SER A 651 -57.49 5.02 -2.28
N VAL A 652 -57.08 4.87 -1.02
CA VAL A 652 -57.89 5.08 0.18
C VAL A 652 -57.17 6.10 1.06
N THR A 653 -57.86 7.15 1.49
CA THR A 653 -57.38 8.11 2.50
C THR A 653 -58.18 7.93 3.78
N ILE A 654 -57.50 7.78 4.91
CA ILE A 654 -58.12 7.52 6.22
C ILE A 654 -57.70 8.63 7.19
N TYR A 655 -58.68 9.30 7.78
CA TYR A 655 -58.53 10.14 8.96
C TYR A 655 -58.84 9.32 10.22
N TYR A 656 -57.81 8.88 10.94
CA TYR A 656 -57.93 8.18 12.22
C TYR A 656 -58.11 9.20 13.35
N LYS A 657 -59.30 9.27 13.97
CA LYS A 657 -59.48 10.06 15.20
C LYS A 657 -58.67 9.43 16.34
N GLN A 658 -57.94 10.24 17.09
CA GLN A 658 -56.97 9.78 18.09
C GLN A 658 -57.59 8.94 19.22
N GLY A 659 -57.53 7.60 19.07
CA GLY A 659 -57.63 6.63 20.17
C GLY A 659 -56.27 6.30 20.80
N TYR A 660 -55.20 6.32 19.99
CA TYR A 660 -53.80 6.22 20.44
C TYR A 660 -53.03 7.50 20.12
N THR A 661 -52.02 7.84 20.93
CA THR A 661 -51.14 9.01 20.73
C THR A 661 -50.28 8.88 19.46
N ASN A 662 -49.74 7.68 19.22
CA ASN A 662 -48.98 7.32 18.02
C ASN A 662 -49.64 6.10 17.36
N PRO A 663 -50.69 6.28 16.56
CA PRO A 663 -51.42 5.18 15.93
C PRO A 663 -50.66 4.63 14.71
N TYR A 664 -50.71 3.30 14.56
CA TYR A 664 -50.21 2.55 13.41
C TYR A 664 -51.37 1.88 12.69
N ILE A 665 -51.24 1.70 11.37
CA ILE A 665 -52.15 0.91 10.53
C ILE A 665 -51.41 -0.30 9.94
N HIS A 666 -51.95 -1.49 10.17
CA HIS A 666 -51.55 -2.73 9.54
C HIS A 666 -52.61 -3.08 8.50
N TYR A 667 -52.23 -3.33 7.24
CA TYR A 667 -53.19 -3.41 6.13
C TYR A 667 -52.78 -4.35 5.00
N ARG A 668 -53.76 -4.67 4.15
CA ARG A 668 -53.61 -5.20 2.79
C ARG A 668 -54.63 -4.58 1.84
N PRO A 669 -54.36 -4.44 0.54
CA PRO A 669 -55.43 -4.47 -0.47
C PRO A 669 -56.23 -5.77 -0.32
N VAL A 670 -57.55 -5.75 -0.52
CA VAL A 670 -58.35 -7.00 -0.42
C VAL A 670 -57.85 -8.03 -1.43
N GLY A 671 -57.55 -9.24 -0.94
CA GLY A 671 -56.91 -10.32 -1.71
C GLY A 671 -55.38 -10.25 -1.79
N GLY A 672 -54.74 -9.20 -1.28
CA GLY A 672 -53.28 -9.04 -1.22
C GLY A 672 -52.64 -9.59 0.06
N THR A 673 -51.33 -9.35 0.18
CA THR A 673 -50.54 -9.63 1.38
C THR A 673 -50.62 -8.48 2.40
N TRP A 674 -50.53 -8.83 3.69
CA TRP A 674 -50.44 -7.85 4.77
C TRP A 674 -49.06 -7.19 4.82
N THR A 675 -49.03 -5.92 5.24
CA THR A 675 -47.83 -5.29 5.82
C THR A 675 -47.24 -6.14 6.94
N THR A 676 -45.95 -6.01 7.26
CA THR A 676 -45.41 -6.57 8.51
C THR A 676 -46.06 -5.91 9.73
N SER A 677 -46.11 -6.62 10.87
CA SER A 677 -46.53 -6.03 12.16
C SER A 677 -45.38 -5.18 12.75
N PRO A 678 -45.63 -4.01 13.37
CA PRO A 678 -46.93 -3.41 13.70
C PRO A 678 -47.61 -2.60 12.57
N GLY A 679 -47.04 -2.57 11.37
CA GLY A 679 -47.57 -1.81 10.22
C GLY A 679 -46.92 -0.44 10.09
N VAL A 680 -47.63 0.49 9.44
CA VAL A 680 -47.15 1.84 9.09
C VAL A 680 -47.69 2.87 10.09
N ALA A 681 -46.83 3.74 10.60
CA ALA A 681 -47.26 4.84 11.48
C ALA A 681 -48.15 5.84 10.72
N ILE A 682 -49.25 6.27 11.34
CA ILE A 682 -50.17 7.27 10.78
C ILE A 682 -49.73 8.65 11.32
N PRO A 683 -49.19 9.57 10.48
CA PRO A 683 -48.80 10.91 10.94
C PRO A 683 -50.01 11.75 11.35
N ALA A 684 -49.79 12.84 12.10
CA ALA A 684 -50.84 13.78 12.48
C ALA A 684 -51.52 14.41 11.25
N ALA A 685 -52.85 14.64 11.34
CA ALA A 685 -53.63 15.26 10.28
C ALA A 685 -53.62 16.78 10.37
N GLU A 686 -54.07 17.44 9.30
CA GLU A 686 -54.40 18.87 9.30
C GLU A 686 -55.60 19.23 10.19
N VAL A 687 -56.40 18.24 10.61
CA VAL A 687 -57.51 18.40 11.56
C VAL A 687 -57.06 17.98 12.95
N ALA A 688 -57.15 18.89 13.92
CA ALA A 688 -56.78 18.64 15.32
C ALA A 688 -57.55 17.44 15.92
N GLY A 689 -56.84 16.55 16.61
CA GLY A 689 -57.39 15.31 17.17
C GLY A 689 -57.50 14.14 16.17
N TYR A 690 -56.93 14.27 14.97
CA TYR A 690 -56.85 13.22 13.96
C TYR A 690 -55.41 12.98 13.48
N ASN A 691 -55.19 11.76 12.98
CA ASN A 691 -54.02 11.33 12.22
C ASN A 691 -54.49 10.94 10.81
N LYS A 692 -53.65 11.06 9.77
CA LYS A 692 -54.03 10.85 8.37
C LYS A 692 -53.02 10.02 7.60
N ILE A 693 -53.51 9.10 6.77
CA ILE A 693 -52.70 8.36 5.79
C ILE A 693 -53.47 8.17 4.47
N THR A 694 -52.75 8.17 3.35
CA THR A 694 -53.27 7.80 2.03
C THR A 694 -52.50 6.58 1.53
N ILE A 695 -53.22 5.52 1.18
CA ILE A 695 -52.67 4.23 0.73
C ILE A 695 -53.13 3.97 -0.71
N ASN A 696 -52.18 3.69 -1.60
CA ASN A 696 -52.45 3.18 -2.95
C ASN A 696 -52.72 1.66 -2.86
N ILE A 697 -53.82 1.20 -3.45
CA ILE A 697 -54.26 -0.21 -3.46
C ILE A 697 -54.24 -0.83 -4.87
N GLY A 698 -53.56 -0.17 -5.82
CA GLY A 698 -53.35 -0.69 -7.17
C GLY A 698 -54.64 -0.80 -7.95
N ALA A 699 -55.02 -2.02 -8.35
CA ALA A 699 -56.28 -2.30 -9.03
C ALA A 699 -57.42 -2.73 -8.07
N ALA A 700 -57.13 -2.96 -6.78
CA ALA A 700 -58.15 -3.35 -5.81
C ALA A 700 -59.16 -2.21 -5.58
N THR A 701 -60.41 -2.56 -5.24
CA THR A 701 -61.48 -1.60 -4.93
C THR A 701 -61.65 -1.34 -3.43
N GLN A 702 -60.97 -2.13 -2.59
CA GLN A 702 -61.03 -2.04 -1.13
C GLN A 702 -59.67 -2.31 -0.46
N LEU A 703 -59.46 -1.67 0.67
CA LEU A 703 -58.39 -1.90 1.64
C LEU A 703 -58.96 -2.63 2.86
N GLU A 704 -58.28 -3.67 3.34
CA GLU A 704 -58.54 -4.33 4.61
C GLU A 704 -57.46 -3.92 5.62
N ALA A 705 -57.84 -3.48 6.82
CA ALA A 705 -56.89 -2.94 7.79
C ALA A 705 -57.32 -3.11 9.27
N CYS A 706 -56.35 -3.01 10.18
CA CYS A 706 -56.56 -2.85 11.61
C CYS A 706 -55.54 -1.85 12.19
N PHE A 707 -55.85 -1.28 13.35
CA PHE A 707 -55.05 -0.24 13.99
C PHE A 707 -54.34 -0.77 15.25
N ASN A 708 -53.25 -0.13 15.66
CA ASN A 708 -52.57 -0.43 16.93
C ASN A 708 -51.72 0.76 17.43
N ASN A 709 -51.14 0.60 18.61
CA ASN A 709 -50.32 1.62 19.30
C ASN A 709 -48.80 1.46 19.08
N GLY A 710 -48.37 0.70 18.07
CA GLY A 710 -46.95 0.38 17.81
C GLY A 710 -46.32 -0.62 18.78
N SER A 711 -47.02 -1.03 19.86
CA SER A 711 -46.50 -1.88 20.93
C SER A 711 -47.42 -3.05 21.30
N GLY A 712 -48.25 -3.49 20.34
CA GLY A 712 -49.02 -4.73 20.42
C GLY A 712 -50.42 -4.61 21.04
N ILE A 713 -50.90 -3.42 21.37
CA ILE A 713 -52.31 -3.20 21.71
C ILE A 713 -53.07 -2.87 20.42
N TRP A 714 -54.01 -3.74 20.04
CA TRP A 714 -54.73 -3.70 18.77
C TRP A 714 -56.15 -3.14 18.91
N ASP A 715 -56.57 -2.42 17.87
CA ASP A 715 -57.91 -1.91 17.66
C ASP A 715 -58.43 -2.48 16.32
N SER A 716 -59.28 -3.49 16.44
CA SER A 716 -59.70 -4.38 15.35
C SER A 716 -61.15 -4.85 15.54
N ASN A 717 -62.08 -3.89 15.55
CA ASN A 717 -63.53 -4.11 15.37
C ASN A 717 -64.15 -5.33 16.10
N GLY A 718 -63.81 -5.55 17.38
CA GLY A 718 -64.31 -6.69 18.15
C GLY A 718 -63.76 -8.07 17.72
N GLY A 719 -62.59 -8.12 17.08
CA GLY A 719 -61.95 -9.32 16.54
C GLY A 719 -62.03 -9.44 15.00
N SER A 720 -62.26 -8.34 14.27
CA SER A 720 -62.40 -8.29 12.81
C SER A 720 -61.67 -7.09 12.21
N ASN A 721 -61.31 -7.17 10.92
CA ASN A 721 -60.66 -6.06 10.22
C ASN A 721 -61.67 -5.05 9.66
N TYR A 722 -61.24 -3.80 9.51
CA TYR A 722 -61.97 -2.75 8.81
C TYR A 722 -61.81 -2.90 7.29
N LEU A 723 -62.89 -2.64 6.54
CA LEU A 723 -62.88 -2.60 5.08
C LEU A 723 -63.21 -1.18 4.61
N PHE A 724 -62.27 -0.56 3.89
CA PHE A 724 -62.42 0.78 3.32
C PHE A 724 -62.50 0.70 1.80
N GLY A 725 -63.53 1.30 1.19
CA GLY A 725 -63.58 1.48 -0.26
C GLY A 725 -62.60 2.56 -0.75
N THR A 726 -62.47 2.74 -2.06
CA THR A 726 -61.71 3.87 -2.63
C THR A 726 -62.26 5.23 -2.17
N GLY A 727 -61.39 6.25 -2.15
CA GLY A 727 -61.76 7.61 -1.71
C GLY A 727 -61.35 7.92 -0.27
N THR A 728 -62.06 8.85 0.37
CA THR A 728 -61.71 9.37 1.71
C THR A 728 -62.67 8.86 2.78
N TRP A 729 -62.13 8.47 3.93
CA TRP A 729 -62.84 7.93 5.09
C TRP A 729 -62.34 8.53 6.40
N THR A 730 -63.18 8.47 7.43
CA THR A 730 -62.87 8.85 8.81
C THR A 730 -63.15 7.66 9.73
N TYR A 731 -62.19 7.34 10.60
CA TYR A 731 -62.33 6.35 11.68
C TYR A 731 -62.54 7.05 13.03
N THR A 732 -63.28 6.41 13.94
CA THR A 732 -63.54 6.90 15.30
C THR A 732 -63.30 5.80 16.35
N PRO A 733 -62.82 6.11 17.58
CA PRO A 733 -62.29 5.10 18.51
C PRO A 733 -63.35 4.19 19.17
N THR A 734 -64.59 4.24 18.68
CA THR A 734 -65.67 3.30 19.04
C THR A 734 -65.84 2.23 17.95
N GLY A 735 -64.85 2.00 17.09
CA GLY A 735 -64.90 1.03 15.99
C GLY A 735 -65.64 1.48 14.73
N ASN A 736 -66.12 2.73 14.63
CA ASN A 736 -66.94 3.15 13.50
C ASN A 736 -66.12 3.84 12.39
N ILE A 737 -66.32 3.41 11.14
CA ILE A 737 -65.82 4.03 9.91
C ILE A 737 -66.95 4.77 9.17
N GLN A 738 -66.64 5.93 8.59
CA GLN A 738 -67.59 6.75 7.82
C GLN A 738 -66.90 7.30 6.56
N ALA A 739 -67.62 7.39 5.44
CA ALA A 739 -67.11 8.04 4.23
C ALA A 739 -67.07 9.57 4.37
N GLY A 740 -66.03 10.19 3.82
CA GLY A 740 -65.71 11.61 3.98
C GLY A 740 -64.61 11.87 5.02
N GLY A 741 -64.09 13.10 5.02
CA GLY A 741 -63.18 13.60 6.06
C GLY A 741 -63.91 14.20 7.26
N PRO A 742 -63.20 14.58 8.34
CA PRO A 742 -63.80 15.18 9.52
C PRO A 742 -64.50 16.53 9.22
N VAL A 743 -65.64 16.77 9.85
CA VAL A 743 -66.39 18.04 9.77
C VAL A 743 -66.22 18.84 11.06
N THR A 744 -65.92 20.14 10.93
CA THR A 744 -65.62 21.04 12.06
C THR A 744 -66.88 21.71 12.61
N PRO A 745 -67.25 21.54 13.89
CA PRO A 745 -68.34 22.28 14.51
C PRO A 745 -67.99 23.75 14.75
N THR A 746 -68.94 24.66 14.53
CA THR A 746 -68.77 26.11 14.82
C THR A 746 -69.07 26.42 16.30
N ALA A 747 -68.39 27.40 16.89
CA ALA A 747 -68.19 27.50 18.34
C ALA A 747 -69.21 28.35 19.14
N SER A 748 -69.21 28.16 20.47
CA SER A 748 -69.82 29.04 21.49
C SER A 748 -69.13 28.84 22.86
N PRO A 749 -69.26 29.76 23.85
CA PRO A 749 -68.04 30.32 24.46
C PRO A 749 -67.76 30.09 25.97
N THR A 750 -66.45 30.06 26.27
CA THR A 750 -65.69 30.66 27.40
C THR A 750 -66.22 30.70 28.86
N ALA A 751 -65.59 29.91 29.75
CA ALA A 751 -64.97 30.29 31.06
C ALA A 751 -64.34 29.01 31.72
N THR A 752 -63.14 28.91 32.34
CA THR A 752 -62.26 29.80 33.17
C THR A 752 -62.68 29.82 34.66
N PRO A 753 -61.81 29.66 35.71
CA PRO A 753 -60.33 29.41 35.78
C PRO A 753 -59.80 28.42 36.89
N THR A 754 -58.46 28.27 37.01
CA THR A 754 -57.61 28.02 38.24
C THR A 754 -57.73 26.74 39.13
N VAL A 755 -56.72 26.28 39.93
CA VAL A 755 -55.23 26.23 39.83
C VAL A 755 -54.59 25.41 41.01
N ALA A 756 -53.54 24.59 40.73
CA ALA A 756 -52.48 24.09 41.67
C ALA A 756 -52.91 23.28 42.94
N PRO A 757 -52.01 22.77 43.84
CA PRO A 757 -50.53 22.73 43.83
C PRO A 757 -49.87 21.34 44.13
N THR A 758 -48.54 21.33 44.32
CA THR A 758 -47.65 20.16 44.52
C THR A 758 -47.37 19.81 46.00
N ALA A 759 -47.28 18.51 46.33
CA ALA A 759 -46.62 17.89 47.52
C ALA A 759 -46.71 16.35 47.40
N THR A 760 -45.96 15.40 47.97
CA THR A 760 -44.74 15.21 48.79
C THR A 760 -44.73 13.68 49.15
N PRO A 761 -43.63 12.96 49.43
CA PRO A 761 -43.61 11.46 49.43
C PRO A 761 -43.76 10.78 50.81
N THR A 762 -44.10 9.47 50.86
CA THR A 762 -44.04 8.62 52.09
C THR A 762 -43.87 7.10 51.80
N VAL A 763 -43.26 6.38 52.75
CA VAL A 763 -42.92 4.92 52.88
C VAL A 763 -44.20 4.01 52.99
N THR A 764 -44.29 2.66 52.87
CA THR A 764 -43.59 1.44 53.45
C THR A 764 -44.31 0.15 52.91
N PRO A 765 -44.18 -1.13 53.41
CA PRO A 765 -43.05 -2.07 53.65
C PRO A 765 -43.18 -3.51 52.99
N THR A 766 -42.10 -4.32 53.09
CA THR A 766 -41.92 -5.80 53.35
C THR A 766 -43.15 -6.76 53.33
N PRO A 767 -43.16 -8.03 52.77
CA PRO A 767 -42.21 -9.19 52.95
C PRO A 767 -41.93 -10.06 51.66
N THR A 768 -41.50 -11.34 51.60
CA THR A 768 -40.37 -12.18 52.17
C THR A 768 -40.36 -13.59 51.48
N PRO A 769 -39.22 -14.34 51.28
CA PRO A 769 -39.13 -15.57 50.44
C PRO A 769 -38.84 -16.92 51.16
N THR A 770 -38.63 -18.03 50.41
CA THR A 770 -38.41 -19.44 50.89
C THR A 770 -37.19 -20.17 50.25
N ALA A 771 -36.65 -21.20 50.92
CA ALA A 771 -35.36 -21.92 50.72
C ALA A 771 -35.42 -23.10 49.68
N THR A 772 -34.35 -23.58 48.98
CA THR A 772 -33.12 -24.36 49.39
C THR A 772 -33.45 -25.88 49.64
N PRO A 773 -32.66 -26.93 49.22
CA PRO A 773 -31.22 -27.15 49.49
C PRO A 773 -30.34 -27.92 48.45
N THR A 774 -29.13 -28.33 48.88
CA THR A 774 -27.99 -28.97 48.14
C THR A 774 -27.41 -30.15 48.99
N VAL A 775 -26.21 -30.74 48.68
CA VAL A 775 -25.40 -31.84 49.37
C VAL A 775 -25.36 -33.17 48.57
N ALA A 776 -24.32 -34.05 48.51
CA ALA A 776 -22.84 -34.02 48.72
C ALA A 776 -22.20 -35.39 48.25
N PRO A 777 -20.87 -35.68 48.33
CA PRO A 777 -20.20 -36.79 47.57
C PRO A 777 -19.67 -37.98 48.41
N THR A 778 -19.03 -38.99 47.75
CA THR A 778 -17.70 -39.67 48.06
C THR A 778 -17.58 -41.17 47.62
N ALA A 779 -16.35 -41.62 47.30
CA ALA A 779 -15.80 -43.02 47.34
C ALA A 779 -15.65 -43.88 46.04
N THR A 780 -14.65 -44.80 46.07
CA THR A 780 -14.10 -45.68 44.99
C THR A 780 -14.05 -47.17 45.43
N PRO A 781 -13.86 -48.19 44.55
CA PRO A 781 -12.51 -48.76 44.30
C PRO A 781 -12.27 -49.42 42.89
N THR A 782 -11.15 -50.15 42.74
CA THR A 782 -10.43 -50.59 41.49
C THR A 782 -10.60 -52.06 41.04
N VAL A 783 -10.35 -52.35 39.73
CA VAL A 783 -9.58 -53.52 39.17
C VAL A 783 -9.06 -53.16 37.73
N ALA A 784 -7.98 -53.81 37.23
CA ALA A 784 -7.35 -53.71 35.89
C ALA A 784 -6.78 -55.11 35.47
N PRO A 785 -6.04 -55.36 34.34
CA PRO A 785 -5.57 -54.50 33.23
C PRO A 785 -5.65 -55.13 31.80
N THR A 786 -5.05 -54.48 30.77
CA THR A 786 -4.03 -55.06 29.81
C THR A 786 -3.44 -53.92 28.93
N ALA A 787 -2.20 -54.08 28.43
CA ALA A 787 -1.34 -53.02 27.83
C ALA A 787 -1.58 -52.79 26.30
N THR A 788 -1.06 -51.76 25.60
CA THR A 788 0.38 -51.39 25.39
C THR A 788 0.54 -49.86 25.07
N PRO A 789 1.74 -49.27 24.82
CA PRO A 789 2.13 -48.03 25.51
C PRO A 789 2.14 -46.74 24.67
N VAL A 790 2.04 -45.59 25.37
CA VAL A 790 2.24 -44.21 24.86
C VAL A 790 3.08 -43.43 25.90
N PRO A 791 3.96 -42.48 25.51
CA PRO A 791 4.88 -41.82 26.45
C PRO A 791 4.22 -40.94 27.53
N THR A 792 4.88 -40.84 28.68
CA THR A 792 4.40 -40.11 29.87
C THR A 792 4.39 -38.59 29.67
N ALA A 793 3.25 -37.95 29.92
CA ALA A 793 3.16 -36.49 30.03
C ALA A 793 3.80 -36.01 31.35
N THR A 794 4.62 -34.96 31.27
CA THR A 794 5.19 -34.30 32.47
C THR A 794 4.16 -33.36 33.10
N PRO A 795 4.04 -33.27 34.44
CA PRO A 795 3.08 -32.37 35.09
C PRO A 795 3.31 -30.89 34.74
N ALA A 796 2.23 -30.11 34.73
CA ALA A 796 2.28 -28.65 34.62
C ALA A 796 2.80 -28.04 35.95
N GLY A 797 4.13 -27.98 36.08
CA GLY A 797 4.79 -27.24 37.16
C GLY A 797 4.75 -25.73 36.95
N ASN A 798 5.05 -24.98 38.01
CA ASN A 798 5.20 -23.52 37.92
C ASN A 798 6.32 -23.14 36.93
N THR A 799 6.25 -21.94 36.36
CA THR A 799 7.29 -21.37 35.50
C THR A 799 7.69 -19.97 35.96
N ALA A 800 8.94 -19.59 35.65
CA ALA A 800 9.38 -18.20 35.66
C ALA A 800 9.75 -17.80 34.23
N THR A 801 9.15 -16.73 33.70
CA THR A 801 9.51 -16.14 32.40
C THR A 801 10.26 -14.85 32.66
N ILE A 802 11.54 -14.82 32.25
CA ILE A 802 12.46 -13.74 32.56
C ILE A 802 12.82 -13.02 31.27
N TYR A 803 12.51 -11.73 31.21
CA TYR A 803 12.93 -10.81 30.16
C TYR A 803 14.14 -10.01 30.67
N TYR A 804 15.20 -9.91 29.86
CA TYR A 804 16.48 -9.30 30.26
C TYR A 804 16.97 -8.33 29.18
N LYS A 805 17.31 -7.10 29.56
CA LYS A 805 17.82 -6.06 28.66
C LYS A 805 19.05 -5.38 29.28
N ASN A 806 20.21 -5.71 28.73
CA ASN A 806 21.50 -5.11 29.04
C ASN A 806 22.23 -4.86 27.71
N THR A 807 22.38 -3.59 27.32
CA THR A 807 22.91 -3.20 26.00
C THR A 807 24.41 -3.46 25.82
N ALA A 808 25.14 -3.75 26.90
CA ALA A 808 26.54 -4.16 26.82
C ALA A 808 26.72 -5.65 26.45
N PHE A 809 25.65 -6.45 26.48
CA PHE A 809 25.70 -7.92 26.35
C PHE A 809 25.06 -8.38 25.03
N SER A 810 25.84 -8.43 23.93
CA SER A 810 25.37 -8.87 22.60
C SER A 810 24.73 -10.27 22.64
N ASN A 811 25.36 -11.17 23.39
CA ASN A 811 24.82 -12.46 23.83
C ASN A 811 24.49 -12.39 25.33
N SER A 812 23.49 -13.15 25.78
CA SER A 812 23.13 -13.18 27.20
C SER A 812 22.81 -14.61 27.65
N TYR A 813 23.42 -15.02 28.76
CA TYR A 813 23.20 -16.30 29.41
C TYR A 813 22.65 -16.07 30.82
N ILE A 814 21.73 -16.93 31.26
CA ILE A 814 21.26 -16.99 32.64
C ILE A 814 21.88 -18.20 33.34
N HIS A 815 22.63 -17.94 34.40
CA HIS A 815 23.21 -18.95 35.27
C HIS A 815 22.39 -18.97 36.56
N TYR A 816 21.72 -20.09 36.87
CA TYR A 816 20.72 -20.12 37.93
C TYR A 816 20.69 -21.42 38.74
N LYS A 817 19.98 -21.35 39.88
CA LYS A 817 19.50 -22.49 40.65
C LYS A 817 18.05 -22.24 41.09
N LEU A 818 17.26 -23.31 41.21
CA LEU A 818 15.89 -23.19 41.75
C LEU A 818 15.91 -22.93 43.26
N ASP A 819 14.83 -22.35 43.79
CA ASP A 819 14.65 -22.17 45.23
C ASP A 819 14.70 -23.53 45.95
N GLY A 820 15.41 -23.59 47.08
CA GLY A 820 15.68 -24.84 47.81
C GLY A 820 16.78 -25.73 47.21
N ALA A 821 17.23 -25.49 45.98
CA ALA A 821 18.33 -26.24 45.38
C ALA A 821 19.71 -25.74 45.86
N THR A 822 20.68 -26.66 45.92
CA THR A 822 22.10 -26.38 46.18
C THR A 822 22.92 -26.26 44.89
N THR A 823 22.52 -26.95 43.83
CA THR A 823 23.24 -27.05 42.56
C THR A 823 22.83 -25.94 41.59
N TRP A 824 23.82 -25.28 40.98
CA TRP A 824 23.63 -24.33 39.88
C TRP A 824 23.74 -25.01 38.51
N THR A 825 23.16 -24.41 37.48
CA THR A 825 23.50 -24.72 36.06
C THR A 825 25.02 -24.63 35.83
N THR A 826 25.58 -25.44 34.93
CA THR A 826 26.99 -25.28 34.51
C THR A 826 27.22 -23.89 33.88
N SER A 827 28.32 -23.23 34.22
CA SER A 827 28.74 -21.96 33.60
C SER A 827 29.03 -22.14 32.10
N PRO A 828 28.67 -21.20 31.20
CA PRO A 828 28.10 -19.87 31.43
C PRO A 828 26.60 -19.83 31.79
N GLY A 829 25.91 -20.97 31.87
CA GLY A 829 24.47 -21.05 32.08
C GLY A 829 23.71 -21.32 30.77
N VAL A 830 22.41 -21.04 30.76
CA VAL A 830 21.53 -21.31 29.63
C VAL A 830 21.43 -20.05 28.74
N PRO A 831 21.62 -20.13 27.42
CA PRO A 831 21.51 -18.98 26.52
C PRO A 831 20.06 -18.48 26.45
N MET A 832 19.88 -17.18 26.71
CA MET A 832 18.59 -16.51 26.54
C MET A 832 18.32 -16.20 25.07
N GLN A 833 17.07 -16.40 24.64
CA GLN A 833 16.67 -16.21 23.24
C GLN A 833 16.31 -14.74 22.98
N ALA A 834 16.18 -14.33 21.71
CA ALA A 834 15.57 -13.03 21.40
C ALA A 834 14.10 -13.00 21.87
N SER A 835 13.65 -11.86 22.38
CA SER A 835 12.25 -11.68 22.80
C SER A 835 11.41 -11.02 21.71
N THR A 836 10.09 -11.09 21.85
CA THR A 836 9.11 -10.29 21.10
C THR A 836 9.18 -8.81 21.45
N PHE A 837 9.69 -8.47 22.64
CA PHE A 837 9.89 -7.09 23.09
C PHE A 837 11.26 -6.56 22.64
N SER A 838 11.27 -5.42 21.93
CA SER A 838 12.47 -4.93 21.25
C SER A 838 13.64 -4.63 22.22
N GLY A 839 14.81 -5.19 21.89
CA GLY A 839 16.02 -5.11 22.70
C GLY A 839 16.05 -6.02 23.94
N TYR A 840 15.00 -6.80 24.22
CA TYR A 840 15.00 -7.80 25.29
C TYR A 840 15.46 -9.16 24.76
N LYS A 841 16.18 -9.90 25.60
CA LYS A 841 16.30 -11.36 25.54
C LYS A 841 15.26 -11.97 26.50
N SER A 842 14.83 -13.21 26.27
CA SER A 842 13.91 -13.90 27.18
C SER A 842 14.19 -15.39 27.32
N ILE A 843 13.77 -15.96 28.46
CA ILE A 843 13.76 -17.40 28.74
C ILE A 843 12.57 -17.74 29.64
N THR A 844 12.01 -18.94 29.49
CA THR A 844 11.05 -19.51 30.45
C THR A 844 11.67 -20.75 31.09
N ILE A 845 11.75 -20.75 32.43
CA ILE A 845 12.35 -21.82 33.22
C ILE A 845 11.23 -22.58 33.96
N PRO A 846 11.10 -23.90 33.77
CA PRO A 846 10.26 -24.75 34.60
C PRO A 846 10.81 -24.82 36.03
N LEU A 847 10.01 -24.40 37.00
CA LEU A 847 10.30 -24.43 38.43
C LEU A 847 9.86 -25.75 39.09
N GLY A 848 8.94 -26.48 38.47
CA GLY A 848 8.31 -27.66 39.06
C GLY A 848 7.48 -27.27 40.28
N THR A 849 7.93 -27.69 41.46
CA THR A 849 7.36 -27.32 42.77
C THR A 849 8.06 -26.14 43.46
N ALA A 850 9.15 -25.61 42.89
CA ALA A 850 9.84 -24.46 43.47
C ALA A 850 9.01 -23.16 43.34
N THR A 851 9.20 -22.25 44.28
CA THR A 851 8.57 -20.92 44.33
C THR A 851 9.20 -19.88 43.42
N GLY A 852 10.40 -20.18 42.90
CA GLY A 852 11.23 -19.24 42.18
C GLY A 852 12.63 -19.80 41.94
N LEU A 853 13.54 -18.92 41.54
CA LEU A 853 14.93 -19.22 41.26
C LEU A 853 15.85 -18.05 41.64
N THR A 854 17.11 -18.37 41.94
CA THR A 854 18.20 -17.41 42.14
C THR A 854 19.12 -17.45 40.92
N ALA A 855 19.48 -16.29 40.34
CA ALA A 855 20.22 -16.21 39.08
C ALA A 855 21.22 -15.04 38.99
N ALA A 856 22.24 -15.21 38.15
CA ALA A 856 23.11 -14.16 37.63
C ALA A 856 23.19 -14.24 36.09
N PHE A 857 23.54 -13.14 35.45
CA PHE A 857 23.59 -13.05 33.98
C PHE A 857 25.02 -12.81 33.51
N ASN A 858 25.35 -13.25 32.30
CA ASN A 858 26.67 -12.98 31.70
C ASN A 858 26.62 -12.98 30.17
N ASN A 859 27.69 -12.50 29.55
CA ASN A 859 27.83 -12.40 28.09
C ASN A 859 28.35 -13.67 27.39
N GLY A 860 28.56 -14.77 28.12
CA GLY A 860 29.16 -16.01 27.62
C GLY A 860 30.69 -16.03 27.56
N SER A 861 31.35 -14.87 27.69
CA SER A 861 32.82 -14.72 27.69
C SER A 861 33.41 -14.29 29.04
N GLY A 862 32.61 -14.37 30.11
CA GLY A 862 33.06 -14.20 31.50
C GLY A 862 32.82 -12.82 32.11
N THR A 863 32.15 -11.90 31.43
CA THR A 863 31.66 -10.65 32.04
C THR A 863 30.29 -10.88 32.66
N TRP A 864 30.13 -10.57 33.96
CA TRP A 864 28.93 -10.89 34.74
C TRP A 864 28.13 -9.64 35.11
N ASP A 865 26.81 -9.72 34.92
CA ASP A 865 25.81 -8.85 35.53
C ASP A 865 25.29 -9.56 36.79
N SER A 866 25.65 -8.98 37.93
CA SER A 866 25.25 -9.40 39.27
C SER A 866 25.01 -8.16 40.11
N ASN A 867 23.85 -8.08 40.76
CA ASN A 867 23.30 -6.95 41.49
C ASN A 867 24.25 -6.42 42.59
N GLY A 868 25.16 -5.52 42.23
CA GLY A 868 26.25 -5.08 43.10
C GLY A 868 27.13 -6.23 43.62
N GLY A 869 27.29 -7.31 42.84
CA GLY A 869 27.95 -8.55 43.27
C GLY A 869 27.05 -9.60 43.93
N ASN A 870 25.74 -9.35 44.01
CA ASN A 870 24.73 -10.31 44.50
C ASN A 870 23.95 -10.94 43.34
N ASN A 871 23.27 -12.05 43.60
CA ASN A 871 22.38 -12.67 42.62
C ASN A 871 20.98 -12.02 42.63
N TYR A 872 20.31 -12.05 41.49
CA TYR A 872 18.89 -11.71 41.34
C TYR A 872 18.01 -12.89 41.81
N HIS A 873 16.80 -12.60 42.28
CA HIS A 873 15.77 -13.61 42.59
C HIS A 873 14.53 -13.37 41.72
N PHE A 874 13.92 -14.45 41.25
CA PHE A 874 12.74 -14.42 40.38
C PHE A 874 11.69 -15.40 40.91
N GLY A 875 10.47 -14.92 41.16
CA GLY A 875 9.33 -15.76 41.54
C GLY A 875 8.64 -16.41 40.33
N THR A 876 7.49 -17.06 40.60
CA THR A 876 6.59 -17.58 39.56
C THR A 876 5.99 -16.47 38.69
N GLY A 877 5.85 -16.71 37.38
CA GLY A 877 5.25 -15.77 36.41
C GLY A 877 6.28 -14.96 35.61
N SER A 878 5.84 -13.87 34.98
CA SER A 878 6.70 -12.99 34.19
C SER A 878 7.44 -11.96 35.04
N SER A 879 8.69 -11.66 34.70
CA SER A 879 9.49 -10.58 35.31
C SER A 879 10.49 -10.01 34.31
N SER A 880 10.77 -8.71 34.44
CA SER A 880 11.62 -7.95 33.52
C SER A 880 12.80 -7.31 34.27
N LEU A 881 14.01 -7.54 33.78
CA LEU A 881 15.27 -7.01 34.33
C LEU A 881 15.94 -6.10 33.30
N VAL A 882 16.07 -4.80 33.63
CA VAL A 882 16.66 -3.77 32.76
C VAL A 882 17.76 -3.05 33.52
N GLY A 883 19.01 -3.15 33.08
CA GLY A 883 20.15 -2.45 33.69
C GLY A 883 20.28 -2.64 35.22
N GLY A 884 19.98 -3.83 35.73
CA GLY A 884 19.96 -4.15 37.16
C GLY A 884 18.63 -3.88 37.90
N SER A 885 17.68 -3.16 37.29
CA SER A 885 16.36 -2.92 37.88
C SER A 885 15.38 -4.04 37.53
N LEU A 886 14.83 -4.71 38.54
CA LEU A 886 13.88 -5.82 38.41
C LEU A 886 12.43 -5.36 38.65
N THR A 887 11.53 -5.67 37.72
CA THR A 887 10.09 -5.43 37.84
C THR A 887 9.29 -6.71 37.56
N THR A 888 8.13 -6.86 38.19
CA THR A 888 7.19 -7.95 37.92
C THR A 888 6.37 -7.65 36.67
N GLY A 889 6.14 -8.66 35.82
CA GLY A 889 5.41 -8.53 34.56
C GLY A 889 6.27 -8.57 33.30
N GLU A 890 5.61 -8.49 32.16
CA GLU A 890 6.23 -8.38 30.83
C GLU A 890 6.80 -6.97 30.59
N PRO A 891 7.74 -6.80 29.65
CA PRO A 891 8.31 -5.49 29.33
C PRO A 891 7.27 -4.49 28.83
N GLN A 892 7.35 -3.25 29.32
CA GLN A 892 6.70 -2.11 28.67
C GLN A 892 7.62 -1.54 27.57
N ALA A 893 7.02 -0.91 26.55
CA ALA A 893 7.74 -0.30 25.45
C ALA A 893 8.72 0.79 25.94
N ASP A 894 9.88 0.89 25.29
CA ASP A 894 10.88 1.93 25.54
C ASP A 894 10.24 3.32 25.36
N SER A 895 10.05 4.02 26.46
CA SER A 895 9.27 5.26 26.49
C SER A 895 9.71 6.17 27.64
N VAL A 896 9.65 7.48 27.41
CA VAL A 896 10.01 8.51 28.40
C VAL A 896 8.86 9.48 28.57
N THR A 897 8.26 9.47 29.75
CA THR A 897 7.29 10.48 30.18
C THR A 897 8.04 11.67 30.78
N PHE A 898 8.08 12.78 30.06
CA PHE A 898 8.58 14.04 30.57
C PHE A 898 7.48 14.70 31.40
N ARG A 899 7.77 15.02 32.67
CA ARG A 899 6.86 15.78 33.57
C ARG A 899 7.50 17.12 33.92
N VAL A 900 6.88 18.20 33.48
CA VAL A 900 7.42 19.56 33.51
C VAL A 900 6.60 20.43 34.45
N SER A 901 7.22 20.83 35.56
CA SER A 901 6.74 21.93 36.39
C SER A 901 7.16 23.27 35.76
N VAL A 902 6.27 24.24 35.77
CA VAL A 902 6.46 25.57 35.15
C VAL A 902 6.29 26.67 36.21
N PRO A 903 6.93 27.84 36.06
CA PRO A 903 6.83 28.90 37.07
C PRO A 903 5.41 29.48 37.13
N GLY A 904 5.00 29.99 38.29
CA GLY A 904 3.65 30.55 38.50
C GLY A 904 3.30 31.78 37.65
N SER A 905 4.30 32.37 37.00
CA SER A 905 4.17 33.40 35.95
C SER A 905 3.71 32.85 34.59
N THR A 906 3.58 31.53 34.43
CA THR A 906 3.12 30.90 33.18
C THR A 906 1.61 31.09 33.02
N PRO A 907 1.12 31.67 31.92
CA PRO A 907 -0.32 31.84 31.71
C PRO A 907 -1.05 30.49 31.72
N ALA A 908 -2.23 30.42 32.34
CA ALA A 908 -2.92 29.15 32.62
C ALA A 908 -3.26 28.30 31.38
N ASN A 909 -3.39 28.95 30.21
CA ASN A 909 -3.67 28.34 28.91
C ASN A 909 -2.46 28.39 27.96
N ALA A 910 -1.26 28.71 28.44
CA ALA A 910 -0.08 28.73 27.59
C ALA A 910 0.26 27.30 27.12
N PRO A 911 0.53 27.09 25.82
CA PRO A 911 1.10 25.84 25.36
C PRO A 911 2.54 25.73 25.88
N VAL A 912 2.97 24.51 26.16
CA VAL A 912 4.35 24.18 26.52
C VAL A 912 4.79 23.06 25.58
N TYR A 913 5.95 23.20 24.96
CA TYR A 913 6.48 22.24 23.99
C TYR A 913 7.80 21.65 24.46
N LEU A 914 8.03 20.38 24.11
CA LEU A 914 9.32 19.72 24.25
C LEU A 914 10.03 19.74 22.89
N THR A 915 11.04 20.59 22.76
CA THR A 915 11.76 20.83 21.50
C THR A 915 13.17 20.27 21.58
N GLY A 916 13.65 19.58 20.54
CA GLY A 916 14.95 18.90 20.58
C GLY A 916 15.39 18.23 19.29
N SER A 917 16.40 17.38 19.40
CA SER A 917 16.99 16.64 18.27
C SER A 917 16.06 15.64 17.59
N PHE A 918 14.95 15.26 18.24
CA PHE A 918 13.90 14.38 17.69
C PHE A 918 12.83 15.13 16.89
N ASN A 919 12.81 16.47 16.91
CA ASN A 919 11.86 17.29 16.14
C ASN A 919 12.54 18.43 15.36
N SER A 920 13.80 18.22 14.96
CA SER A 920 14.61 19.20 14.22
C SER A 920 14.64 20.60 14.85
N TRP A 921 14.61 20.66 16.19
CA TRP A 921 14.57 21.90 16.97
C TRP A 921 13.37 22.83 16.67
N ASN A 922 12.24 22.29 16.19
CA ASN A 922 11.01 23.05 16.01
C ASN A 922 10.40 23.47 17.36
N ALA A 923 10.34 24.79 17.58
CA ALA A 923 9.90 25.42 18.83
C ALA A 923 8.38 25.43 19.06
N ALA A 924 7.57 24.96 18.11
CA ALA A 924 6.10 25.04 18.15
C ALA A 924 5.38 23.77 17.65
N ASP A 925 6.11 22.66 17.53
CA ASP A 925 5.61 21.41 16.95
C ASP A 925 4.47 20.79 17.78
N THR A 926 3.28 20.67 17.18
CA THR A 926 2.08 20.15 17.84
C THR A 926 2.18 18.67 18.22
N ALA A 927 3.06 17.89 17.60
CA ALA A 927 3.33 16.50 18.02
C ALA A 927 4.03 16.42 19.39
N TYR A 928 4.67 17.51 19.83
CA TYR A 928 5.42 17.60 21.08
C TYR A 928 4.83 18.62 22.06
N LEU A 929 3.55 18.96 21.90
CA LEU A 929 2.77 19.78 22.84
C LEU A 929 2.46 18.98 24.11
N LEU A 930 2.85 19.50 25.28
CA LEU A 930 2.56 18.86 26.56
C LEU A 930 1.12 19.08 26.99
N THR A 931 0.47 18.00 27.45
CA THR A 931 -0.85 18.07 28.10
C THR A 931 -0.69 18.49 29.55
N ARG A 932 -1.50 19.44 30.03
CA ARG A 932 -1.49 19.89 31.43
C ARG A 932 -2.41 19.02 32.29
N GLY A 933 -1.84 18.38 33.31
CA GLY A 933 -2.56 17.57 34.30
C GLY A 933 -3.37 18.39 35.30
N SER A 934 -4.25 17.70 36.05
CA SER A 934 -5.04 18.29 37.13
C SER A 934 -4.22 18.68 38.38
N ASP A 935 -2.99 18.16 38.47
CA ASP A 935 -1.94 18.60 39.40
C ASP A 935 -1.24 19.90 38.94
N GLY A 936 -1.59 20.42 37.75
CA GLY A 936 -1.00 21.60 37.14
C GLY A 936 0.32 21.34 36.40
N VAL A 937 0.85 20.11 36.45
CA VAL A 937 2.11 19.70 35.80
C VAL A 937 1.85 19.39 34.33
N TYR A 938 2.74 19.81 33.45
CA TYR A 938 2.67 19.51 32.02
C TYR A 938 3.36 18.17 31.73
N SER A 939 2.83 17.35 30.82
CA SER A 939 3.48 16.09 30.44
C SER A 939 3.30 15.69 28.98
N VAL A 940 4.33 15.01 28.43
CA VAL A 940 4.31 14.30 27.15
C VAL A 940 5.10 12.99 27.30
N THR A 941 4.66 11.93 26.64
CA THR A 941 5.36 10.64 26.61
C THR A 941 5.90 10.40 25.21
N LEU A 942 7.22 10.25 25.08
CA LEU A 942 7.89 9.97 23.82
C LEU A 942 8.39 8.52 23.76
N ASN A 943 8.24 7.87 22.61
CA ASN A 943 8.82 6.55 22.35
C ASN A 943 10.31 6.73 22.00
N LEU A 944 11.17 6.82 23.01
CA LEU A 944 12.62 6.96 22.87
C LEU A 944 13.31 5.63 23.19
N PRO A 945 13.93 4.95 22.20
CA PRO A 945 14.61 3.68 22.42
C PRO A 945 15.75 3.75 23.45
N ALA A 946 16.05 2.60 24.06
CA ALA A 946 17.21 2.44 24.93
C ALA A 946 18.50 2.83 24.20
N GLY A 947 19.30 3.71 24.79
CA GLY A 947 20.56 4.20 24.22
C GLY A 947 20.42 5.41 23.27
N THR A 948 19.21 5.84 22.90
CA THR A 948 19.03 7.02 22.03
C THR A 948 19.34 8.31 22.80
N ALA A 949 20.55 8.85 22.61
CA ALA A 949 20.95 10.14 23.17
C ALA A 949 20.16 11.28 22.50
N VAL A 950 19.30 11.95 23.25
CA VAL A 950 18.53 13.12 22.80
C VAL A 950 19.01 14.39 23.49
N THR A 951 18.93 15.51 22.75
CA THR A 951 19.13 16.85 23.30
C THR A 951 17.85 17.66 23.18
N TYR A 952 17.49 18.43 24.21
CA TYR A 952 16.18 19.09 24.28
C TYR A 952 16.14 20.35 25.16
N LYS A 953 15.07 21.13 25.01
CA LYS A 953 14.67 22.31 25.78
C LYS A 953 13.14 22.41 25.85
N LEU A 954 12.64 23.23 26.77
CA LEU A 954 11.23 23.60 26.84
C LEU A 954 10.98 25.00 26.27
N THR A 955 9.86 25.18 25.55
CA THR A 955 9.41 26.47 25.01
C THR A 955 7.92 26.71 25.29
N ARG A 956 7.43 27.92 24.99
CA ARG A 956 5.99 28.22 24.83
C ARG A 956 5.67 28.65 23.39
N GLY A 957 6.12 27.87 22.40
CA GLY A 957 5.81 28.08 20.98
C GLY A 957 6.81 28.98 20.22
N SER A 958 7.90 29.41 20.84
CA SER A 958 8.94 30.23 20.19
C SER A 958 10.27 30.15 20.93
N TRP A 959 11.37 30.40 20.22
CA TRP A 959 12.69 30.63 20.85
C TRP A 959 12.74 31.91 21.68
N ALA A 960 11.82 32.86 21.46
CA ALA A 960 11.63 34.00 22.34
C ALA A 960 11.00 33.62 23.70
N THR A 961 10.38 32.43 23.81
CA THR A 961 9.68 31.94 25.01
C THR A 961 10.29 30.63 25.53
N VAL A 962 11.59 30.43 25.27
CA VAL A 962 12.39 29.29 25.78
C VAL A 962 12.62 29.37 27.28
N GLU A 963 12.87 28.23 27.93
CA GLU A 963 13.30 28.18 29.33
C GLU A 963 14.66 28.87 29.56
N THR A 964 14.75 29.59 30.69
CA THR A 964 15.96 30.29 31.15
C THR A 964 16.25 29.98 32.62
N THR A 965 17.47 30.31 33.08
CA THR A 965 17.82 30.28 34.50
C THR A 965 16.92 31.21 35.31
N SER A 966 16.92 31.09 36.64
CA SER A 966 16.23 32.03 37.52
C SER A 966 16.69 33.50 37.35
N SER A 967 17.89 33.73 36.79
CA SER A 967 18.43 35.05 36.44
C SER A 967 18.16 35.49 34.98
N GLY A 968 17.41 34.71 34.19
CA GLY A 968 17.09 35.03 32.79
C GLY A 968 18.18 34.70 31.77
N ALA A 969 19.26 34.02 32.17
CA ALA A 969 20.30 33.57 31.25
C ALA A 969 19.86 32.30 30.50
N ASP A 970 20.39 32.11 29.28
CA ASP A 970 20.12 30.91 28.48
C ASP A 970 20.68 29.65 29.17
N ILE A 971 19.84 28.61 29.29
CA ILE A 971 20.29 27.29 29.73
C ILE A 971 20.97 26.57 28.55
N THR A 972 21.97 25.73 28.83
CA THR A 972 22.49 24.76 27.86
C THR A 972 21.40 23.77 27.42
N ASN A 973 21.62 23.06 26.31
CA ASN A 973 20.68 22.02 25.88
C ASN A 973 20.70 20.86 26.89
N ARG A 974 19.53 20.44 27.38
CA ARG A 974 19.39 19.31 28.29
C ARG A 974 19.69 18.02 27.53
N THR A 975 20.29 17.04 28.19
CA THR A 975 20.60 15.72 27.61
C THR A 975 19.76 14.63 28.28
N LEU A 976 19.47 13.55 27.54
CA LEU A 976 18.94 12.30 28.08
C LEU A 976 19.39 11.14 27.19
N THR A 977 19.80 10.04 27.81
CA THR A 977 19.98 8.74 27.15
C THR A 977 19.12 7.72 27.91
N PRO A 978 17.98 7.26 27.36
CA PRO A 978 17.11 6.32 28.07
C PRO A 978 17.81 4.98 28.31
N ALA A 979 17.64 4.39 29.48
CA ALA A 979 18.14 3.04 29.77
C ALA A 979 17.24 1.90 29.23
N GLY A 980 16.06 2.24 28.69
CA GLY A 980 15.05 1.29 28.21
C GLY A 980 13.88 1.06 29.17
N GLY A 981 12.81 0.46 28.67
CA GLY A 981 11.52 0.36 29.36
C GLY A 981 10.81 1.71 29.52
N ALA A 982 9.75 1.75 30.32
CA ALA A 982 9.03 2.97 30.64
C ALA A 982 9.76 3.79 31.73
N GLN A 983 10.07 5.05 31.44
CA GLN A 983 10.83 5.96 32.30
C GLN A 983 10.08 7.27 32.53
N THR A 984 10.40 7.99 33.61
CA THR A 984 9.84 9.33 33.88
C THR A 984 10.97 10.32 34.19
N VAL A 985 11.00 11.43 33.44
CA VAL A 985 11.99 12.51 33.60
C VAL A 985 11.26 13.74 34.13
N THR A 986 11.56 14.12 35.37
CA THR A 986 10.95 15.29 36.01
C THR A 986 11.81 16.53 35.81
N ILE A 987 11.21 17.61 35.32
CA ILE A 987 11.86 18.87 34.95
C ILE A 987 11.14 20.02 35.67
N SER A 988 11.88 21.09 35.97
CA SER A 988 11.30 22.33 36.51
C SER A 988 11.89 23.53 35.77
N VAL A 989 11.07 24.17 34.92
CA VAL A 989 11.40 25.45 34.29
C VAL A 989 11.41 26.52 35.38
N GLN A 990 12.48 27.31 35.47
CA GLN A 990 12.63 28.35 36.49
C GLN A 990 12.07 29.70 36.05
N ARG A 991 12.26 30.04 34.77
CA ARG A 991 11.83 31.28 34.13
C ARG A 991 11.67 31.04 32.62
N TRP A 992 10.89 31.88 31.94
CA TRP A 992 10.83 31.94 30.48
C TRP A 992 11.57 33.18 29.97
N LYS A 993 12.18 33.12 28.78
CA LYS A 993 13.04 34.19 28.23
C LYS A 993 12.34 35.54 27.99
N ASP A 994 11.01 35.54 27.90
CA ASP A 994 10.13 36.70 27.75
C ASP A 994 9.60 37.28 29.07
N GLN A 995 10.18 36.90 30.22
CA GLN A 995 9.76 37.31 31.57
C GLN A 995 10.84 38.04 32.35
#